data_AF-A0A1V4VUT7-F1
#
_entry.id   AF-A0A1V4VUT7-F1
#
_cell.length_a   1.000
_cell.length_b   1.000
_cell.length_c   1.000
_cell.angle_alpha   90.00
_cell.angle_beta   90.00
_cell.angle_gamma   90.00
#
_symmetry.space_group_name_H-M   'P 1'
#
loop_
_entity.id
_entity.type
_entity.pdbx_description
1 polymer ?
#
loop_
_entity_poly.entity_id
_entity_poly.type
_entity_poly.pdbx_seq_one_letter_code
_entity_poly.pdbx_strand_id
1 'polypeptide(L)'
;MASGSFRSLLFCILGVLLLLLQPIYLPGSRAIGETPGKAMTILFTHDLHDHFLPAKLEQDGVIINYGGYARLKSAIDAEKMKNPAALVLDAGDFSMGTPFQTLFQSDAPELRTMGQMGYDVVTLGNHEYDYRAAGLAGSLNAARQSRDPLPQIVQSNVTYPANPDGSLPPSLEDLKEAARDYGIKEYMLIDRGGFRIGVFGLMGKEAASNAPMSGVKFVDQLENAGRIVKLLKQQENADLIVCLSHSGTWAERSQSEDESLAQKVPEIDVIISGHTHTSLDRPVISGRTIIASSGDSCKNLGVINISQVSDGTWQLESYRLQQIDDRLPEDGHISGIVDHYRQQVQAKYFDRFDLKYDQVLAAAPFSFQPVDQIINQHAEATLGNLISDAYIYAVMQAEGANYVPVDASIVPVGTIRGSFYAGAITAADAFSASSLGTGADQMPGYPLITVYLTGKELKAACEVDASVSPMMRDAQLFMSGVNFNFNPNRLPFNRVVQTSLQRPDGTVEEINDGKLYRVAAGLYSAQMLSVVGEKSHGLLSLVPKTRDGIPITDFEAHIVNDTTGGNNREVKEWLALARYLQSFAQADGVAQVPQYYNETHGRKVVDNSRHLLALISNPNGIALTAYAGVIVLVTLMAIIIKVAVRKKI
;
A
#
# COMPACT_ATOMS: atom_id res chain seq x y z
N MET A 1 -90.97 40.38 15.03
CA MET A 1 -90.86 39.51 13.83
C MET A 1 -89.97 40.21 12.82
N ALA A 2 -88.87 39.53 12.47
CA ALA A 2 -87.94 39.70 11.35
C ALA A 2 -87.43 41.11 10.96
N SER A 3 -86.26 41.50 11.46
CA SER A 3 -85.24 42.27 10.69
C SER A 3 -83.86 42.32 11.36
N GLY A 4 -83.49 41.26 12.09
CA GLY A 4 -82.25 41.19 12.89
C GLY A 4 -81.03 40.54 12.22
N SER A 5 -80.90 40.54 10.89
CA SER A 5 -79.76 39.86 10.23
C SER A 5 -79.08 40.59 9.06
N PHE A 6 -79.24 41.92 8.94
CA PHE A 6 -78.59 42.66 7.84
C PHE A 6 -77.47 43.61 8.28
N ARG A 7 -77.30 43.87 9.59
CA ARG A 7 -76.23 44.74 10.12
C ARG A 7 -74.95 44.01 10.55
N SER A 8 -75.00 42.68 10.72
CA SER A 8 -73.83 41.88 11.12
C SER A 8 -73.06 41.30 9.92
N LEU A 9 -73.66 41.23 8.73
CA LEU A 9 -73.00 40.75 7.52
C LEU A 9 -72.16 41.85 6.83
N LEU A 10 -72.55 43.13 6.97
CA LEU A 10 -71.83 44.26 6.37
C LEU A 10 -70.53 44.61 7.12
N PHE A 11 -70.46 44.36 8.43
CA PHE A 11 -69.23 44.56 9.23
C PHE A 11 -68.20 43.44 9.01
N CYS A 12 -68.62 42.20 8.72
CA CYS A 12 -67.71 41.12 8.39
C CYS A 12 -67.11 41.25 6.97
N ILE A 13 -67.85 41.82 6.01
CA ILE A 13 -67.34 41.99 4.63
C ILE A 13 -66.41 43.21 4.51
N LEU A 14 -66.63 44.28 5.28
CA LEU A 14 -65.70 45.42 5.31
C LEU A 14 -64.37 45.11 6.04
N GLY A 15 -64.39 44.22 7.04
CA GLY A 15 -63.19 43.76 7.74
C GLY A 15 -62.31 42.83 6.90
N VAL A 16 -62.90 42.03 6.00
CA VAL A 16 -62.16 41.12 5.12
C VAL A 16 -61.56 41.85 3.90
N LEU A 17 -62.15 42.94 3.41
CA LEU A 17 -61.58 43.71 2.31
C LEU A 17 -60.45 44.69 2.75
N LEU A 18 -60.43 45.13 4.00
CA LEU A 18 -59.36 45.99 4.55
C LEU A 18 -58.11 45.21 5.03
N LEU A 19 -58.20 43.89 5.15
CA LEU A 19 -57.04 42.99 5.36
C LEU A 19 -56.34 42.59 4.05
N LEU A 20 -56.94 42.89 2.89
CA LEU A 20 -56.37 42.58 1.55
C LEU A 20 -55.66 43.77 0.89
N LEU A 21 -55.56 44.93 1.56
CA LEU A 21 -54.94 46.16 1.06
C LEU A 21 -53.90 46.76 2.02
N GLN A 22 -53.22 45.93 2.80
CA GLN A 22 -51.97 46.36 3.44
C GLN A 22 -50.85 46.30 2.39
N PRO A 23 -50.07 47.37 2.19
CA PRO A 23 -48.85 47.26 1.41
C PRO A 23 -47.96 46.25 2.13
N ILE A 24 -47.77 45.10 1.50
CA ILE A 24 -46.74 44.15 1.90
C ILE A 24 -45.42 44.91 1.74
N TYR A 25 -44.92 45.45 2.85
CA TYR A 25 -43.51 45.75 2.99
C TYR A 25 -42.81 44.40 3.01
N LEU A 26 -42.60 43.83 1.82
CA LEU A 26 -41.48 42.94 1.60
C LEU A 26 -40.28 43.76 2.05
N PRO A 27 -39.52 43.36 3.09
CA PRO A 27 -38.16 43.84 3.17
C PRO A 27 -37.59 43.46 1.81
N GLY A 28 -37.28 44.48 1.02
CA GLY A 28 -36.44 44.31 -0.14
C GLY A 28 -35.11 43.85 0.41
N SER A 29 -34.99 42.54 0.67
CA SER A 29 -33.78 41.83 0.41
C SER A 29 -33.50 42.18 -1.04
N ARG A 30 -32.71 43.24 -1.23
CA ARG A 30 -31.71 43.19 -2.27
C ARG A 30 -31.07 41.83 -2.06
N ALA A 31 -31.52 40.85 -2.85
CA ALA A 31 -30.57 39.99 -3.48
C ALA A 31 -29.61 40.97 -4.17
N ILE A 32 -28.61 41.41 -3.42
CA ILE A 32 -27.27 41.41 -3.96
C ILE A 32 -27.22 39.99 -4.49
N GLY A 33 -27.39 39.86 -5.80
CA GLY A 33 -26.87 38.70 -6.48
C GLY A 33 -25.40 38.74 -6.15
N GLU A 34 -25.02 38.11 -5.03
CA GLU A 34 -23.77 37.40 -5.02
C GLU A 34 -23.91 36.50 -6.23
N THR A 35 -23.23 36.90 -7.30
CA THR A 35 -22.79 35.95 -8.32
C THR A 35 -22.41 34.72 -7.53
N PRO A 36 -23.05 33.54 -7.73
CA PRO A 36 -22.69 32.34 -6.99
C PRO A 36 -21.17 32.28 -7.03
N GLY A 37 -20.52 32.30 -5.87
CA GLY A 37 -19.08 32.29 -5.81
C GLY A 37 -18.59 31.21 -6.76
N LYS A 38 -17.61 31.53 -7.60
CA LYS A 38 -17.04 30.60 -8.57
C LYS A 38 -16.38 29.45 -7.80
N ALA A 39 -17.15 28.45 -7.39
CA ALA A 39 -16.72 27.43 -6.45
C ALA A 39 -16.77 26.03 -7.08
N MET A 40 -15.86 25.18 -6.63
CA MET A 40 -15.75 23.79 -7.04
C MET A 40 -15.56 22.90 -5.81
N THR A 41 -16.24 21.76 -5.81
CA THR A 41 -16.05 20.70 -4.81
C THR A 41 -15.29 19.56 -5.47
N ILE A 42 -14.21 19.11 -4.84
CA ILE A 42 -13.45 17.92 -5.23
C ILE A 42 -13.59 16.89 -4.12
N LEU A 43 -14.18 15.76 -4.47
CA LEU A 43 -14.22 14.54 -3.67
C LEU A 43 -13.08 13.65 -4.15
N PHE A 44 -12.29 13.10 -3.23
CA PHE A 44 -11.13 12.32 -3.63
C PHE A 44 -10.80 11.15 -2.71
N THR A 45 -10.16 10.15 -3.30
CA THR A 45 -9.53 9.01 -2.64
C THR A 45 -8.16 8.72 -3.27
N HIS A 46 -7.42 7.80 -2.67
CA HIS A 46 -6.24 7.13 -3.22
C HIS A 46 -5.96 5.88 -2.35
N ASP A 47 -5.07 5.01 -2.81
CA ASP A 47 -4.61 3.82 -2.07
C ASP A 47 -5.80 3.01 -1.49
N LEU A 48 -6.88 2.85 -2.27
CA LEU A 48 -8.06 2.09 -1.81
C LEU A 48 -7.72 0.63 -1.55
N HIS A 49 -6.68 0.11 -2.20
CA HIS A 49 -6.13 -1.22 -1.99
C HIS A 49 -7.20 -2.31 -1.92
N ASP A 50 -8.14 -2.26 -2.87
CA ASP A 50 -9.11 -3.33 -3.04
C ASP A 50 -10.03 -3.54 -1.81
N HIS A 51 -10.19 -2.53 -0.94
CA HIS A 51 -11.06 -2.55 0.24
C HIS A 51 -12.55 -2.37 -0.12
N PHE A 52 -13.07 -3.30 -0.93
CA PHE A 52 -14.49 -3.37 -1.34
C PHE A 52 -15.41 -3.57 -0.14
N LEU A 53 -14.99 -4.41 0.80
CA LEU A 53 -15.68 -4.69 2.05
C LEU A 53 -15.08 -3.87 3.21
N PRO A 54 -15.86 -3.60 4.26
CA PRO A 54 -15.34 -2.98 5.47
C PRO A 54 -14.21 -3.82 6.10
N ALA A 55 -13.15 -3.16 6.54
CA ALA A 55 -12.04 -3.76 7.28
C ALA A 55 -12.09 -3.37 8.76
N LYS A 56 -11.34 -4.11 9.58
CA LYS A 56 -11.25 -3.88 11.03
C LYS A 56 -10.02 -3.04 11.36
N LEU A 57 -10.16 -2.19 12.38
CA LEU A 57 -9.08 -1.48 13.05
C LEU A 57 -9.30 -1.58 14.56
N GLU A 58 -8.22 -1.73 15.33
CA GLU A 58 -8.28 -1.51 16.77
C GLU A 58 -7.83 -0.09 17.10
N GLN A 59 -8.73 0.68 17.70
CA GLN A 59 -8.48 2.05 18.14
C GLN A 59 -8.89 2.18 19.60
N ASP A 60 -7.96 2.65 20.45
CA ASP A 60 -8.18 2.85 21.89
C ASP A 60 -8.72 1.59 22.62
N GLY A 61 -8.27 0.39 22.19
CA GLY A 61 -8.70 -0.90 22.74
C GLY A 61 -10.08 -1.37 22.27
N VAL A 62 -10.66 -0.71 21.26
CA VAL A 62 -11.95 -1.06 20.66
C VAL A 62 -11.76 -1.41 19.19
N ILE A 63 -12.28 -2.57 18.79
CA ILE A 63 -12.31 -2.97 17.38
C ILE A 63 -13.49 -2.25 16.70
N ILE A 64 -13.18 -1.46 15.68
CA ILE A 64 -14.14 -0.74 14.83
C ILE A 64 -14.04 -1.23 13.39
N ASN A 65 -15.12 -1.09 12.62
CA ASN A 65 -15.06 -1.30 11.17
C ASN A 65 -14.96 0.03 10.43
N TYR A 66 -14.17 0.06 9.36
CA TYR A 66 -14.01 1.21 8.49
C TYR A 66 -14.05 0.79 7.01
N GLY A 67 -14.24 1.77 6.14
CA GLY A 67 -14.18 1.58 4.69
C GLY A 67 -15.36 0.81 4.11
N GLY A 68 -15.12 0.19 2.96
CA GLY A 68 -16.13 -0.49 2.15
C GLY A 68 -16.75 0.43 1.10
N TYR A 69 -16.78 -0.05 -0.15
CA TYR A 69 -17.22 0.73 -1.32
C TYR A 69 -18.69 1.14 -1.24
N ALA A 70 -19.54 0.30 -0.63
CA ALA A 70 -20.95 0.62 -0.45
C ALA A 70 -21.18 1.84 0.47
N ARG A 71 -20.37 2.01 1.52
CA ARG A 71 -20.44 3.17 2.43
C ARG A 71 -19.80 4.40 1.80
N LEU A 72 -18.68 4.21 1.10
CA LEU A 72 -18.03 5.25 0.32
C LEU A 72 -18.99 5.83 -0.72
N LYS A 73 -19.77 4.99 -1.41
CA LYS A 73 -20.80 5.46 -2.36
C LYS A 73 -21.85 6.34 -1.68
N SER A 74 -22.38 5.92 -0.53
CA SER A 74 -23.34 6.75 0.23
C SER A 74 -22.75 8.10 0.63
N ALA A 75 -21.46 8.14 1.01
CA ALA A 75 -20.77 9.39 1.30
C ALA A 75 -20.62 10.29 0.06
N ILE A 76 -20.21 9.71 -1.07
CA ILE A 76 -20.09 10.42 -2.35
C ILE A 76 -21.44 11.01 -2.77
N ASP A 77 -22.53 10.25 -2.67
CA ASP A 77 -23.86 10.72 -3.03
C ASP A 77 -24.35 11.83 -2.09
N ALA A 78 -24.08 11.71 -0.80
CA ALA A 78 -24.42 12.75 0.17
C ALA A 78 -23.74 14.09 -0.15
N GLU A 79 -22.50 14.05 -0.64
CA GLU A 79 -21.80 15.25 -1.09
C GLU A 79 -22.28 15.75 -2.44
N LYS A 80 -22.56 14.85 -3.40
CA LYS A 80 -23.13 15.23 -4.71
C LYS A 80 -24.54 15.81 -4.60
N MET A 81 -25.34 15.42 -3.60
CA MET A 81 -26.63 16.07 -3.33
C MET A 81 -26.47 17.53 -2.90
N LYS A 82 -25.41 17.85 -2.15
CA LYS A 82 -25.10 19.23 -1.73
C LYS A 82 -24.44 20.02 -2.86
N ASN A 83 -23.56 19.35 -3.62
CA ASN A 83 -22.75 19.94 -4.68
C ASN A 83 -22.89 19.09 -5.97
N PRO A 84 -23.95 19.28 -6.77
CA PRO A 84 -24.20 18.46 -7.96
C PRO A 84 -23.08 18.51 -9.02
N ALA A 85 -22.27 19.57 -9.01
CA ALA A 85 -21.13 19.76 -9.89
C ALA A 85 -19.80 19.21 -9.33
N ALA A 86 -19.82 18.51 -8.19
CA ALA A 86 -18.60 17.96 -7.60
C ALA A 86 -17.88 16.99 -8.55
N LEU A 87 -16.54 17.04 -8.52
CA LEU A 87 -15.68 16.04 -9.15
C LEU A 87 -15.41 14.90 -8.16
N VAL A 88 -15.31 13.68 -8.65
CA VAL A 88 -14.88 12.51 -7.88
C VAL A 88 -13.62 11.94 -8.51
N LEU A 89 -12.51 11.98 -7.78
CA LEU A 89 -11.18 11.71 -8.30
C LEU A 89 -10.45 10.63 -7.47
N ASP A 90 -9.58 9.85 -8.10
CA ASP A 90 -8.70 8.90 -7.41
C ASP A 90 -7.24 9.02 -7.84
N ALA A 91 -6.30 9.02 -6.89
CA ALA A 91 -4.88 9.16 -7.19
C ALA A 91 -4.10 7.83 -7.28
N GLY A 92 -4.74 6.71 -7.60
CA GLY A 92 -4.10 5.43 -7.92
C GLY A 92 -3.97 4.48 -6.72
N ASP A 93 -3.46 3.27 -6.99
CA ASP A 93 -3.45 2.13 -6.06
C ASP A 93 -4.84 1.77 -5.53
N PHE A 94 -5.82 1.77 -6.44
CA PHE A 94 -7.15 1.25 -6.13
C PHE A 94 -7.18 -0.28 -6.08
N SER A 95 -6.17 -0.95 -6.65
CA SER A 95 -6.04 -2.40 -6.70
C SER A 95 -5.03 -2.94 -5.67
N MET A 96 -5.01 -4.28 -5.52
CA MET A 96 -4.19 -5.06 -4.60
C MET A 96 -4.48 -4.85 -3.12
N GLY A 97 -4.46 -5.93 -2.33
CA GLY A 97 -4.54 -5.87 -0.86
C GLY A 97 -5.50 -6.87 -0.24
N THR A 98 -6.65 -7.11 -0.87
CA THR A 98 -7.65 -8.09 -0.40
C THR A 98 -7.85 -9.20 -1.44
N PRO A 99 -8.69 -10.22 -1.20
CA PRO A 99 -8.93 -11.27 -2.19
C PRO A 99 -9.61 -10.82 -3.49
N PHE A 100 -10.21 -9.62 -3.56
CA PHE A 100 -10.85 -9.15 -4.81
C PHE A 100 -9.82 -8.92 -5.93
N GLN A 101 -8.56 -8.64 -5.58
CA GLN A 101 -7.43 -8.52 -6.49
C GLN A 101 -7.23 -9.76 -7.37
N THR A 102 -7.71 -10.93 -6.90
CA THR A 102 -7.60 -12.18 -7.66
C THR A 102 -8.41 -12.16 -8.96
N LEU A 103 -9.30 -11.18 -9.10
CA LEU A 103 -10.08 -10.89 -10.30
C LEU A 103 -9.55 -9.69 -11.10
N PHE A 104 -8.51 -9.01 -10.65
CA PHE A 104 -8.00 -7.77 -11.26
C PHE A 104 -7.78 -7.94 -12.76
N GLN A 105 -7.00 -8.96 -13.14
CA GLN A 105 -6.66 -9.22 -14.55
C GLN A 105 -7.86 -9.69 -15.38
N SER A 106 -8.80 -10.45 -14.80
CA SER A 106 -9.84 -11.15 -15.56
C SER A 106 -11.17 -10.42 -15.64
N ASP A 107 -11.52 -9.62 -14.62
CA ASP A 107 -12.85 -9.04 -14.47
C ASP A 107 -12.84 -7.54 -14.16
N ALA A 108 -11.67 -6.97 -13.79
CA ALA A 108 -11.46 -5.57 -13.44
C ALA A 108 -12.50 -5.00 -12.46
N PRO A 109 -12.72 -5.64 -11.30
CA PRO A 109 -13.76 -5.22 -10.37
C PRO A 109 -13.61 -3.77 -9.93
N GLU A 110 -12.37 -3.28 -9.76
CA GLU A 110 -12.05 -1.96 -9.27
C GLU A 110 -12.58 -0.88 -10.21
N LEU A 111 -12.10 -0.86 -11.46
CA LEU A 111 -12.49 0.14 -12.46
C LEU A 111 -14.01 0.13 -12.73
N ARG A 112 -14.62 -1.05 -12.79
CA ARG A 112 -16.06 -1.21 -13.05
C ARG A 112 -16.90 -0.71 -11.88
N THR A 113 -16.45 -0.96 -10.65
CA THR A 113 -17.19 -0.51 -9.47
C THR A 113 -16.99 1.00 -9.26
N MET A 114 -15.78 1.52 -9.41
CA MET A 114 -15.50 2.96 -9.35
C MET A 114 -16.30 3.74 -10.40
N GLY A 115 -16.45 3.21 -11.61
CA GLY A 115 -17.28 3.83 -12.65
C GLY A 115 -18.76 3.87 -12.25
N GLN A 116 -19.29 2.82 -11.63
CA GLN A 116 -20.66 2.79 -11.09
C GLN A 116 -20.84 3.66 -9.83
N MET A 117 -19.77 3.89 -9.07
CA MET A 117 -19.75 4.86 -7.97
C MET A 117 -19.69 6.31 -8.45
N GLY A 118 -19.44 6.52 -9.75
CA GLY A 118 -19.43 7.83 -10.38
C GLY A 118 -18.12 8.59 -10.21
N TYR A 119 -16.98 7.87 -10.17
CA TYR A 119 -15.66 8.46 -10.34
C TYR A 119 -15.53 9.07 -11.73
N ASP A 120 -15.05 10.31 -11.78
CA ASP A 120 -14.83 11.03 -13.03
C ASP A 120 -13.48 10.64 -13.63
N VAL A 121 -12.42 10.72 -12.83
CA VAL A 121 -11.04 10.51 -13.26
C VAL A 121 -10.25 9.77 -12.20
N VAL A 122 -9.50 8.76 -12.63
CA VAL A 122 -8.51 8.07 -11.81
C VAL A 122 -7.14 8.16 -12.48
N THR A 123 -6.06 7.97 -11.73
CA THR A 123 -4.74 7.65 -12.29
C THR A 123 -4.34 6.22 -11.93
N LEU A 124 -3.19 5.77 -12.43
CA LEU A 124 -2.63 4.47 -12.11
C LEU A 124 -1.49 4.66 -11.11
N GLY A 125 -1.53 3.92 -10.01
CA GLY A 125 -0.46 3.76 -9.03
C GLY A 125 0.46 2.58 -9.35
N ASN A 126 1.41 2.30 -8.46
CA ASN A 126 2.37 1.22 -8.69
C ASN A 126 1.72 -0.16 -8.65
N HIS A 127 0.70 -0.35 -7.81
CA HIS A 127 0.05 -1.65 -7.62
C HIS A 127 -0.82 -2.07 -8.81
N GLU A 128 -1.25 -1.14 -9.66
CA GLU A 128 -1.88 -1.49 -10.94
C GLU A 128 -0.92 -2.26 -11.88
N TYR A 129 0.40 -2.25 -11.61
CA TYR A 129 1.42 -2.98 -12.35
C TYR A 129 1.95 -4.25 -11.64
N ASP A 130 1.36 -4.68 -10.52
CA ASP A 130 1.83 -5.85 -9.74
C ASP A 130 1.78 -7.15 -10.55
N TYR A 131 0.72 -7.31 -11.36
CA TYR A 131 0.59 -8.41 -12.32
C TYR A 131 1.31 -8.13 -13.66
N ARG A 132 2.29 -7.23 -13.64
CA ARG A 132 3.11 -6.80 -14.78
C ARG A 132 2.27 -6.16 -15.89
N ALA A 133 2.89 -5.85 -17.02
CA ALA A 133 2.19 -5.25 -18.16
C ALA A 133 0.98 -6.06 -18.66
N ALA A 134 1.10 -7.40 -18.66
CA ALA A 134 0.03 -8.28 -19.13
C ALA A 134 -1.20 -8.28 -18.20
N GLY A 135 -0.98 -8.20 -16.88
CA GLY A 135 -2.06 -8.11 -15.91
C GLY A 135 -2.88 -6.83 -16.05
N LEU A 136 -2.19 -5.68 -16.15
CA LEU A 136 -2.85 -4.39 -16.39
C LEU A 136 -3.56 -4.37 -17.75
N ALA A 137 -2.95 -4.91 -18.81
CA ALA A 137 -3.60 -5.04 -20.11
C ALA A 137 -4.90 -5.86 -20.02
N GLY A 138 -4.86 -6.98 -19.30
CA GLY A 138 -6.03 -7.82 -19.02
C GLY A 138 -7.14 -7.06 -18.30
N SER A 139 -6.79 -6.34 -17.23
CA SER A 139 -7.74 -5.53 -16.46
C SER A 139 -8.41 -4.46 -17.33
N LEU A 140 -7.63 -3.69 -18.11
CA LEU A 140 -8.16 -2.67 -19.02
C LEU A 140 -9.09 -3.27 -20.08
N ASN A 141 -8.72 -4.42 -20.65
CA ASN A 141 -9.55 -5.13 -21.62
C ASN A 141 -10.84 -5.66 -20.99
N ALA A 142 -10.77 -6.28 -19.81
CA ALA A 142 -11.94 -6.78 -19.08
C ALA A 142 -12.92 -5.64 -18.73
N ALA A 143 -12.39 -4.51 -18.26
CA ALA A 143 -13.18 -3.31 -17.99
C ALA A 143 -13.93 -2.84 -19.25
N ARG A 144 -13.24 -2.71 -20.39
CA ARG A 144 -13.87 -2.28 -21.66
C ARG A 144 -14.88 -3.28 -22.20
N GLN A 145 -14.59 -4.56 -22.11
CA GLN A 145 -15.48 -5.63 -22.57
C GLN A 145 -16.76 -5.73 -21.72
N SER A 146 -16.71 -5.35 -20.44
CA SER A 146 -17.88 -5.36 -19.56
C SER A 146 -19.01 -4.44 -20.03
N ARG A 147 -18.66 -3.33 -20.71
CA ARG A 147 -19.57 -2.23 -21.08
C ARG A 147 -20.23 -1.52 -19.90
N ASP A 148 -19.72 -1.72 -18.69
CA ASP A 148 -20.14 -0.97 -17.51
C ASP A 148 -19.72 0.52 -17.66
N PRO A 149 -20.32 1.43 -16.87
CA PRO A 149 -19.73 2.75 -16.65
C PRO A 149 -18.31 2.59 -16.12
N LEU A 150 -17.37 3.36 -16.68
CA LEU A 150 -15.95 3.34 -16.31
C LEU A 150 -15.47 4.77 -16.04
N PRO A 151 -14.58 4.99 -15.06
CA PRO A 151 -13.93 6.28 -14.91
C PRO A 151 -13.01 6.55 -16.12
N GLN A 152 -12.67 7.81 -16.35
CA GLN A 152 -11.56 8.12 -17.24
C GLN A 152 -10.24 7.85 -16.53
N ILE A 153 -9.21 7.41 -17.27
CA ILE A 153 -7.87 7.20 -16.71
C ILE A 153 -6.91 8.21 -17.32
N VAL A 154 -6.17 8.91 -16.46
CA VAL A 154 -5.05 9.77 -16.87
C VAL A 154 -3.72 9.25 -16.36
N GLN A 155 -2.71 9.18 -17.23
CA GLN A 155 -1.35 8.80 -16.88
C GLN A 155 -0.37 9.43 -17.88
N SER A 156 0.44 10.38 -17.42
CA SER A 156 1.16 11.31 -18.30
C SER A 156 2.64 11.04 -18.46
N ASN A 157 3.26 10.26 -17.57
CA ASN A 157 4.71 10.06 -17.57
C ASN A 157 5.13 8.61 -17.85
N VAL A 158 4.31 7.82 -18.53
CA VAL A 158 4.62 6.44 -18.92
C VAL A 158 5.18 6.36 -20.34
N THR A 159 6.23 5.58 -20.51
CA THR A 159 6.82 5.24 -21.82
C THR A 159 7.02 3.74 -21.96
N TYR A 160 6.95 3.25 -23.21
CA TYR A 160 7.07 1.84 -23.56
C TYR A 160 8.45 1.59 -24.19
N PRO A 161 9.44 1.09 -23.43
CA PRO A 161 10.76 0.84 -23.97
C PRO A 161 10.73 -0.27 -25.03
N ALA A 162 11.35 0.00 -26.19
CA ALA A 162 11.50 -0.95 -27.28
C ALA A 162 12.80 -1.76 -27.15
N ASN A 163 12.79 -2.95 -27.75
CA ASN A 163 13.97 -3.75 -28.01
C ASN A 163 14.94 -3.00 -28.95
N PRO A 164 16.22 -3.43 -29.03
CA PRO A 164 17.21 -2.80 -29.91
C PRO A 164 16.81 -2.74 -31.40
N ASP A 165 15.94 -3.63 -31.85
CA ASP A 165 15.39 -3.68 -33.21
C ASP A 165 14.17 -2.76 -33.43
N GLY A 166 13.74 -2.03 -32.39
CA GLY A 166 12.60 -1.13 -32.41
C GLY A 166 11.24 -1.78 -32.12
N SER A 167 11.17 -3.10 -31.95
CA SER A 167 9.95 -3.81 -31.56
C SER A 167 9.63 -3.62 -30.07
N LEU A 168 8.34 -3.61 -29.68
CA LEU A 168 7.98 -3.72 -28.27
C LEU A 168 7.97 -5.19 -27.84
N PRO A 169 8.36 -5.52 -26.60
CA PRO A 169 8.00 -6.78 -25.97
C PRO A 169 6.49 -7.05 -26.10
N PRO A 170 6.03 -8.28 -26.36
CA PRO A 170 4.61 -8.57 -26.59
C PRO A 170 3.68 -8.03 -25.51
N SER A 171 4.03 -8.22 -24.23
CA SER A 171 3.23 -7.71 -23.11
C SER A 171 3.14 -6.18 -23.03
N LEU A 172 4.14 -5.45 -23.55
CA LEU A 172 4.10 -3.99 -23.64
C LEU A 172 3.31 -3.51 -24.85
N GLU A 173 3.31 -4.25 -25.95
CA GLU A 173 2.41 -3.98 -27.08
C GLU A 173 0.96 -4.18 -26.66
N ASP A 174 0.64 -5.31 -26.00
CA ASP A 174 -0.69 -5.61 -25.47
C ASP A 174 -1.17 -4.51 -24.50
N LEU A 175 -0.30 -4.08 -23.57
CA LEU A 175 -0.63 -3.00 -22.64
C LEU A 175 -0.86 -1.68 -23.37
N LYS A 176 -0.04 -1.35 -24.35
CA LYS A 176 -0.18 -0.12 -25.12
C LYS A 176 -1.48 -0.11 -25.94
N GLU A 177 -1.86 -1.25 -26.50
CA GLU A 177 -3.14 -1.42 -27.19
C GLU A 177 -4.32 -1.32 -26.23
N ALA A 178 -4.29 -2.06 -25.12
CA ALA A 178 -5.33 -2.00 -24.10
C ALA A 178 -5.52 -0.58 -23.52
N ALA A 179 -4.42 0.15 -23.28
CA ALA A 179 -4.46 1.54 -22.83
C ALA A 179 -5.11 2.46 -23.87
N ARG A 180 -4.79 2.29 -25.15
CA ARG A 180 -5.41 3.04 -26.25
C ARG A 180 -6.90 2.73 -26.39
N ASP A 181 -7.28 1.45 -26.32
CA ASP A 181 -8.66 1.00 -26.47
C ASP A 181 -9.54 1.37 -25.27
N TYR A 182 -8.93 1.45 -24.08
CA TYR A 182 -9.56 2.04 -22.91
C TYR A 182 -9.76 3.55 -23.08
N GLY A 183 -8.78 4.22 -23.71
CA GLY A 183 -8.76 5.67 -23.88
C GLY A 183 -7.97 6.38 -22.78
N ILE A 184 -6.91 5.75 -22.25
CA ILE A 184 -5.98 6.39 -21.30
C ILE A 184 -5.30 7.57 -22.00
N LYS A 185 -5.28 8.73 -21.34
CA LYS A 185 -4.67 9.96 -21.85
C LYS A 185 -3.64 10.53 -20.89
N GLU A 186 -2.77 11.42 -21.34
CA GLU A 186 -1.87 12.14 -20.44
C GLU A 186 -2.65 13.09 -19.53
N TYR A 187 -3.68 13.74 -20.08
CA TYR A 187 -4.58 14.64 -19.38
C TYR A 187 -5.97 14.58 -20.03
N MET A 188 -6.95 15.15 -19.34
CA MET A 188 -8.29 15.36 -19.87
C MET A 188 -8.88 16.69 -19.43
N LEU A 189 -9.87 17.16 -20.19
CA LEU A 189 -10.64 18.36 -19.87
C LEU A 189 -12.04 17.97 -19.44
N ILE A 190 -12.51 18.59 -18.37
CA ILE A 190 -13.87 18.42 -17.85
C ILE A 190 -14.51 19.81 -17.76
N ASP A 191 -15.56 20.04 -18.54
CA ASP A 191 -16.39 21.22 -18.42
C ASP A 191 -17.48 20.96 -17.35
N ARG A 192 -17.34 21.55 -16.16
CA ARG A 192 -18.26 21.33 -15.03
C ARG A 192 -18.36 22.54 -14.12
N GLY A 193 -19.57 22.84 -13.64
CA GLY A 193 -19.80 24.00 -12.77
C GLY A 193 -19.48 25.35 -13.44
N GLY A 194 -19.40 25.39 -14.77
CA GLY A 194 -18.99 26.57 -15.53
C GLY A 194 -17.47 26.76 -15.63
N PHE A 195 -16.67 25.77 -15.23
CA PHE A 195 -15.21 25.77 -15.35
C PHE A 195 -14.74 24.72 -16.35
N ARG A 196 -13.66 25.02 -17.06
CA ARG A 196 -12.86 24.05 -17.78
C ARG A 196 -11.73 23.55 -16.90
N ILE A 197 -11.84 22.29 -16.47
CA ILE A 197 -10.94 21.70 -15.50
C ILE A 197 -9.98 20.75 -16.23
N GLY A 198 -8.69 21.04 -16.16
CA GLY A 198 -7.64 20.17 -16.67
C GLY A 198 -7.20 19.19 -15.59
N VAL A 199 -7.37 17.89 -15.82
CA VAL A 199 -6.94 16.83 -14.90
C VAL A 199 -5.85 16.00 -15.57
N PHE A 200 -4.72 15.79 -14.91
CA PHE A 200 -3.64 14.93 -15.39
C PHE A 200 -3.11 14.05 -14.27
N GLY A 201 -2.54 12.89 -14.63
CA GLY A 201 -2.02 11.92 -13.66
C GLY A 201 -0.54 11.64 -13.87
N LEU A 202 0.20 11.33 -12.81
CA LEU A 202 1.61 10.92 -12.91
C LEU A 202 2.03 9.98 -11.79
N MET A 203 3.13 9.25 -12.03
CA MET A 203 3.82 8.40 -11.07
C MET A 203 5.09 9.06 -10.54
N GLY A 204 5.31 8.98 -9.23
CA GLY A 204 6.53 9.43 -8.56
C GLY A 204 7.74 8.52 -8.80
N LYS A 205 8.94 8.97 -8.44
CA LYS A 205 10.16 8.14 -8.51
C LYS A 205 10.15 7.02 -7.47
N GLU A 206 9.67 7.33 -6.26
CA GLU A 206 9.58 6.35 -5.18
C GLU A 206 8.59 5.25 -5.57
N ALA A 207 7.38 5.63 -5.97
CA ALA A 207 6.35 4.70 -6.43
C ALA A 207 6.79 3.86 -7.64
N ALA A 208 7.43 4.48 -8.64
CA ALA A 208 7.98 3.76 -9.79
C ALA A 208 9.00 2.69 -9.38
N SER A 209 9.78 2.92 -8.31
CA SER A 209 10.75 1.96 -7.80
C SER A 209 10.11 0.72 -7.16
N ASN A 210 8.84 0.84 -6.74
CA ASN A 210 8.03 -0.25 -6.20
C ASN A 210 7.31 -1.08 -7.29
N ALA A 211 7.37 -0.66 -8.56
CA ALA A 211 6.89 -1.43 -9.71
C ALA A 211 8.01 -1.84 -10.69
N PRO A 212 9.12 -2.47 -10.21
CA PRO A 212 10.29 -2.76 -11.05
C PRO A 212 10.00 -3.77 -12.16
N MET A 213 8.94 -4.59 -12.01
CA MET A 213 8.52 -5.61 -12.98
C MET A 213 7.42 -5.13 -13.93
N SER A 214 7.06 -3.85 -13.89
CA SER A 214 6.03 -3.27 -14.75
C SER A 214 6.36 -3.34 -16.25
N GLY A 215 7.66 -3.36 -16.59
CA GLY A 215 8.18 -3.34 -17.96
C GLY A 215 8.13 -1.96 -18.63
N VAL A 216 7.29 -1.04 -18.14
CA VAL A 216 7.25 0.34 -18.61
C VAL A 216 8.37 1.18 -17.97
N LYS A 217 8.60 2.37 -18.51
CA LYS A 217 9.48 3.36 -17.89
C LYS A 217 8.71 4.63 -17.56
N PHE A 218 8.86 5.08 -16.33
CA PHE A 218 8.35 6.38 -15.88
C PHE A 218 9.40 7.47 -16.15
N VAL A 219 9.02 8.52 -16.88
CA VAL A 219 9.88 9.70 -17.11
C VAL A 219 9.78 10.67 -15.92
N ASP A 220 10.72 11.60 -15.82
CA ASP A 220 10.80 12.54 -14.70
C ASP A 220 9.49 13.31 -14.50
N GLN A 221 8.90 13.17 -13.31
CA GLN A 221 7.58 13.72 -13.01
C GLN A 221 7.54 15.26 -13.07
N LEU A 222 8.65 15.94 -12.77
CA LEU A 222 8.71 17.41 -12.68
C LEU A 222 8.77 18.00 -14.09
N GLU A 223 9.64 17.46 -14.94
CA GLU A 223 9.70 17.85 -16.36
C GLU A 223 8.37 17.58 -17.05
N ASN A 224 7.79 16.40 -16.82
CA ASN A 224 6.55 16.01 -17.46
C ASN A 224 5.35 16.86 -17.00
N ALA A 225 5.22 17.11 -15.69
CA ALA A 225 4.17 17.99 -15.18
C ALA A 225 4.28 19.41 -15.75
N GLY A 226 5.49 19.98 -15.83
CA GLY A 226 5.71 21.29 -16.44
C GLY A 226 5.25 21.35 -17.90
N ARG A 227 5.50 20.28 -18.68
CA ARG A 227 5.00 20.14 -20.05
C ARG A 227 3.47 20.10 -20.11
N ILE A 228 2.83 19.26 -19.31
CA ILE A 228 1.36 19.08 -19.33
C ILE A 228 0.64 20.36 -18.91
N VAL A 229 1.10 20.98 -17.82
CA VAL A 229 0.58 22.26 -17.34
C VAL A 229 0.67 23.35 -18.40
N LYS A 230 1.78 23.41 -19.14
CA LYS A 230 1.94 24.36 -20.25
C LYS A 230 0.86 24.15 -21.31
N LEU A 231 0.57 22.89 -21.69
CA LEU A 231 -0.50 22.56 -22.64
C LEU A 231 -1.87 22.99 -22.10
N LEU A 232 -2.20 22.59 -20.88
CA LEU A 232 -3.47 22.91 -20.23
C LEU A 232 -3.74 24.42 -20.14
N LYS A 233 -2.71 25.22 -19.82
CA LYS A 233 -2.84 26.68 -19.74
C LYS A 233 -2.88 27.36 -21.10
N GLN A 234 -1.94 27.03 -21.98
CA GLN A 234 -1.68 27.83 -23.19
C GLN A 234 -2.52 27.39 -24.39
N GLN A 235 -2.91 26.12 -24.44
CA GLN A 235 -3.64 25.55 -25.58
C GLN A 235 -5.10 25.28 -25.21
N GLU A 236 -5.32 24.68 -24.04
CA GLU A 236 -6.67 24.25 -23.65
C GLU A 236 -7.48 25.30 -22.90
N ASN A 237 -6.80 26.33 -22.37
CA ASN A 237 -7.39 27.40 -21.55
C ASN A 237 -8.11 26.84 -20.31
N ALA A 238 -7.47 25.94 -19.57
CA ALA A 238 -8.00 25.41 -18.33
C ALA A 238 -8.09 26.50 -17.24
N ASP A 239 -9.25 26.57 -16.57
CA ASP A 239 -9.49 27.45 -15.44
C ASP A 239 -8.90 26.90 -14.14
N LEU A 240 -8.91 25.57 -13.99
CA LEU A 240 -8.43 24.82 -12.82
C LEU A 240 -7.57 23.65 -13.28
N ILE A 241 -6.38 23.48 -12.70
CA ILE A 241 -5.47 22.37 -12.99
C ILE A 241 -5.33 21.48 -11.77
N VAL A 242 -5.77 20.22 -11.91
CA VAL A 242 -5.68 19.18 -10.89
C VAL A 242 -4.69 18.10 -11.32
N CYS A 243 -3.74 17.79 -10.45
CA CYS A 243 -2.83 16.66 -10.60
C CYS A 243 -3.27 15.50 -9.71
N LEU A 244 -3.52 14.34 -10.30
CA LEU A 244 -3.66 13.07 -9.60
C LEU A 244 -2.25 12.48 -9.49
N SER A 245 -1.59 12.71 -8.37
CA SER A 245 -0.19 12.34 -8.19
C SER A 245 -0.06 11.09 -7.35
N HIS A 246 0.46 10.03 -7.98
CA HIS A 246 0.89 8.85 -7.28
C HIS A 246 2.40 8.93 -6.96
N SER A 247 2.79 9.99 -6.23
CA SER A 247 4.18 10.27 -5.84
C SER A 247 4.35 10.39 -4.33
N GLY A 248 3.39 11.04 -3.67
CA GLY A 248 3.28 11.03 -2.22
C GLY A 248 3.82 12.23 -1.47
N THR A 249 3.44 12.27 -0.20
CA THR A 249 3.77 13.31 0.76
C THR A 249 4.11 12.68 2.11
N TRP A 250 5.13 13.23 2.77
CA TRP A 250 5.65 12.74 4.04
C TRP A 250 5.60 13.84 5.11
N ALA A 251 5.64 13.45 6.38
CA ALA A 251 5.75 14.41 7.48
C ALA A 251 7.04 15.24 7.38
N GLU A 252 8.13 14.63 6.91
CA GLU A 252 9.36 15.34 6.56
C GLU A 252 9.28 15.89 5.13
N ARG A 253 9.05 17.19 5.01
CA ARG A 253 8.88 17.89 3.72
C ARG A 253 9.99 17.63 2.69
N SER A 254 11.23 17.40 3.13
CA SER A 254 12.35 17.09 2.23
C SER A 254 12.24 15.74 1.54
N GLN A 255 11.37 14.86 2.04
CA GLN A 255 11.09 13.55 1.45
C GLN A 255 9.83 13.58 0.57
N SER A 256 8.97 14.61 0.70
CA SER A 256 7.72 14.76 -0.07
C SER A 256 7.97 15.09 -1.55
N GLU A 257 7.72 14.13 -2.44
CA GLU A 257 7.78 14.33 -3.89
C GLU A 257 6.74 15.36 -4.38
N ASP A 258 5.53 15.36 -3.79
CA ASP A 258 4.43 16.26 -4.18
C ASP A 258 4.62 17.71 -3.73
N GLU A 259 5.29 17.94 -2.59
CA GLU A 259 5.66 19.30 -2.19
C GLU A 259 6.73 19.88 -3.11
N SER A 260 7.70 19.06 -3.54
CA SER A 260 8.68 19.44 -4.56
C SER A 260 8.01 19.73 -5.91
N LEU A 261 7.03 18.92 -6.31
CA LEU A 261 6.24 19.15 -7.51
C LEU A 261 5.52 20.51 -7.46
N ALA A 262 4.79 20.79 -6.38
CA ALA A 262 4.10 22.06 -6.19
C ALA A 262 5.04 23.27 -6.21
N GLN A 263 6.25 23.15 -5.65
CA GLN A 263 7.24 24.23 -5.65
C GLN A 263 7.81 24.51 -7.05
N LYS A 264 8.04 23.47 -7.86
CA LYS A 264 8.64 23.62 -9.19
C LYS A 264 7.62 23.87 -10.30
N VAL A 265 6.36 23.51 -10.08
CA VAL A 265 5.26 23.70 -11.03
C VAL A 265 4.10 24.42 -10.31
N PRO A 266 4.29 25.68 -9.87
CA PRO A 266 3.30 26.45 -9.08
C PRO A 266 2.03 26.80 -9.87
N GLU A 267 1.99 26.43 -11.14
CA GLU A 267 0.82 26.51 -11.99
C GLU A 267 -0.28 25.48 -11.67
N ILE A 268 0.05 24.39 -10.98
CA ILE A 268 -0.92 23.40 -10.50
C ILE A 268 -1.72 24.00 -9.34
N ASP A 269 -3.05 23.91 -9.39
CA ASP A 269 -3.90 24.46 -8.33
C ASP A 269 -4.15 23.44 -7.22
N VAL A 270 -4.39 22.18 -7.57
CA VAL A 270 -4.65 21.09 -6.61
C VAL A 270 -3.82 19.85 -6.97
N ILE A 271 -3.18 19.26 -5.97
CA ILE A 271 -2.54 17.93 -6.04
C ILE A 271 -3.31 17.00 -5.10
N ILE A 272 -3.85 15.92 -5.66
CA ILE A 272 -4.33 14.78 -4.88
C ILE A 272 -3.16 13.79 -4.77
N SER A 273 -2.63 13.63 -3.57
CA SER A 273 -1.40 12.90 -3.27
C SER A 273 -1.71 11.48 -2.76
N GLY A 274 -1.29 10.46 -3.52
CA GLY A 274 -1.39 9.03 -3.17
C GLY A 274 -0.05 8.41 -2.74
N HIS A 275 0.09 7.09 -2.86
CA HIS A 275 1.30 6.28 -2.64
C HIS A 275 1.75 6.11 -1.17
N THR A 276 1.79 7.20 -0.43
CA THR A 276 2.41 7.25 0.92
C THR A 276 1.45 6.88 2.05
N HIS A 277 0.17 6.66 1.73
CA HIS A 277 -0.89 6.35 2.70
C HIS A 277 -1.09 7.46 3.74
N THR A 278 -0.54 8.65 3.51
CA THR A 278 -0.59 9.75 4.47
C THR A 278 -2.02 10.25 4.64
N SER A 279 -2.50 10.33 5.89
CA SER A 279 -3.73 11.07 6.19
C SER A 279 -3.37 12.50 6.57
N LEU A 280 -3.90 13.48 5.85
CA LEU A 280 -3.70 14.89 6.18
C LEU A 280 -4.96 15.45 6.84
N ASP A 281 -4.97 15.72 8.15
CA ASP A 281 -6.11 16.39 8.78
C ASP A 281 -6.33 17.83 8.27
N ARG A 282 -5.27 18.42 7.71
CA ARG A 282 -5.28 19.71 7.01
C ARG A 282 -4.42 19.59 5.76
N PRO A 283 -4.82 20.21 4.63
CA PRO A 283 -4.03 20.12 3.42
C PRO A 283 -2.73 20.90 3.58
N VAL A 284 -1.68 20.46 2.87
CA VAL A 284 -0.44 21.22 2.77
C VAL A 284 -0.62 22.29 1.71
N ILE A 285 -0.32 23.55 2.06
CA ILE A 285 -0.36 24.67 1.13
C ILE A 285 1.08 25.02 0.73
N SER A 286 1.42 24.79 -0.54
CA SER A 286 2.73 25.11 -1.12
C SER A 286 2.57 26.23 -2.15
N GLY A 287 2.92 27.46 -1.75
CA GLY A 287 2.56 28.65 -2.53
C GLY A 287 1.04 28.79 -2.61
N ARG A 288 0.47 28.59 -3.81
CA ARG A 288 -0.99 28.56 -4.04
C ARG A 288 -1.55 27.15 -4.26
N THR A 289 -0.69 26.15 -4.39
CA THR A 289 -1.10 24.78 -4.65
C THR A 289 -1.59 24.12 -3.37
N ILE A 290 -2.77 23.52 -3.43
CA ILE A 290 -3.37 22.74 -2.35
C ILE A 290 -2.97 21.27 -2.55
N ILE A 291 -2.25 20.69 -1.58
CA ILE A 291 -1.90 19.27 -1.57
C ILE A 291 -2.79 18.57 -0.55
N ALA A 292 -3.51 17.55 -1.01
CA ALA A 292 -4.52 16.84 -0.24
C ALA A 292 -4.28 15.33 -0.29
N SER A 293 -4.50 14.64 0.83
CA SER A 293 -4.31 13.19 0.97
C SER A 293 -5.31 12.65 1.99
N SER A 294 -5.95 11.51 1.69
CA SER A 294 -7.07 10.91 2.42
C SER A 294 -6.68 9.71 3.28
N GLY A 295 -5.41 9.33 3.29
CA GLY A 295 -4.99 8.03 3.81
C GLY A 295 -5.37 6.90 2.87
N ASP A 296 -5.38 5.69 3.40
CA ASP A 296 -5.47 4.44 2.63
C ASP A 296 -6.73 3.62 2.96
N SER A 297 -6.88 2.50 2.26
CA SER A 297 -7.79 1.41 2.62
C SER A 297 -9.25 1.85 2.73
N CYS A 298 -9.66 2.85 1.95
CA CYS A 298 -11.02 3.40 1.97
C CYS A 298 -11.44 4.00 3.34
N LYS A 299 -10.49 4.33 4.24
CA LYS A 299 -10.80 4.87 5.58
C LYS A 299 -11.54 6.21 5.52
N ASN A 300 -11.24 7.05 4.53
CA ASN A 300 -11.80 8.38 4.41
C ASN A 300 -12.20 8.71 2.96
N LEU A 301 -13.24 9.53 2.82
CA LEU A 301 -13.48 10.35 1.64
C LEU A 301 -12.92 11.75 1.89
N GLY A 302 -11.96 12.17 1.08
CA GLY A 302 -11.47 13.54 1.11
C GLY A 302 -12.46 14.51 0.45
N VAL A 303 -12.69 15.67 1.07
CA VAL A 303 -13.57 16.72 0.53
C VAL A 303 -12.87 18.08 0.57
N ILE A 304 -12.67 18.66 -0.62
CA ILE A 304 -12.09 19.99 -0.82
C ILE A 304 -13.17 20.89 -1.41
N ASN A 305 -13.41 22.03 -0.79
CA ASN A 305 -14.16 23.12 -1.40
C ASN A 305 -13.19 24.26 -1.69
N ILE A 306 -13.15 24.70 -2.93
CA ILE A 306 -12.33 25.81 -3.41
C ILE A 306 -13.19 26.86 -4.10
N SER A 307 -12.74 28.11 -4.08
CA SER A 307 -13.36 29.18 -4.84
C SER A 307 -12.34 29.99 -5.61
N GLN A 308 -12.75 30.59 -6.72
CA GLN A 308 -11.91 31.48 -7.50
C GLN A 308 -12.05 32.92 -6.96
N VAL A 309 -10.92 33.54 -6.63
CA VAL A 309 -10.85 34.96 -6.25
C VAL A 309 -10.76 35.86 -7.49
N SER A 310 -10.81 37.18 -7.29
CA SER A 310 -10.93 38.18 -8.36
C SER A 310 -9.80 38.19 -9.40
N ASP A 311 -8.61 37.70 -9.06
CA ASP A 311 -7.47 37.60 -9.98
C ASP A 311 -7.43 36.29 -10.79
N GLY A 312 -8.44 35.42 -10.60
CA GLY A 312 -8.55 34.13 -11.27
C GLY A 312 -7.87 32.98 -10.54
N THR A 313 -7.19 33.22 -9.41
CA THR A 313 -6.57 32.17 -8.60
C THR A 313 -7.60 31.44 -7.73
N TRP A 314 -7.30 30.18 -7.41
CA TRP A 314 -8.13 29.35 -6.56
C TRP A 314 -7.66 29.41 -5.11
N GLN A 315 -8.60 29.55 -4.17
CA GLN A 315 -8.35 29.51 -2.74
C GLN A 315 -9.13 28.37 -2.07
N LEU A 316 -8.57 27.84 -0.99
CA LEU A 316 -9.23 26.83 -0.16
C LEU A 316 -10.30 27.48 0.72
N GLU A 317 -11.54 27.03 0.59
CA GLU A 317 -12.65 27.41 1.48
C GLU A 317 -12.75 26.47 2.67
N SER A 318 -12.71 25.16 2.41
CA SER A 318 -12.75 24.15 3.44
C SER A 318 -12.12 22.85 2.98
N TYR A 319 -11.54 22.12 3.92
CA TYR A 319 -11.02 20.78 3.72
C TYR A 319 -11.48 19.90 4.88
N ARG A 320 -11.86 18.66 4.59
CA ARG A 320 -12.08 17.64 5.62
C ARG A 320 -11.86 16.24 5.08
N LEU A 321 -11.54 15.32 5.99
CA LEU A 321 -11.64 13.89 5.77
C LEU A 321 -12.92 13.38 6.41
N GLN A 322 -13.83 12.86 5.58
CA GLN A 322 -15.04 12.20 6.06
C GLN A 322 -14.73 10.73 6.26
N GLN A 323 -14.67 10.30 7.52
CA GLN A 323 -14.46 8.91 7.88
C GLN A 323 -15.57 8.03 7.29
N ILE A 324 -15.16 6.91 6.70
CA ILE A 324 -16.04 5.88 6.18
C ILE A 324 -16.10 4.77 7.22
N ASP A 325 -17.23 4.62 7.89
CA ASP A 325 -17.43 3.63 8.96
C ASP A 325 -18.91 3.25 9.11
N ASP A 326 -19.21 2.45 10.14
CA ASP A 326 -20.54 1.91 10.44
C ASP A 326 -21.63 2.98 10.68
N ARG A 327 -21.28 4.27 10.79
CA ARG A 327 -22.25 5.38 10.92
C ARG A 327 -22.89 5.75 9.58
N LEU A 328 -22.28 5.35 8.46
CA LEU A 328 -22.81 5.59 7.12
C LEU A 328 -23.63 4.38 6.64
N PRO A 329 -24.78 4.61 5.99
CA PRO A 329 -25.52 3.51 5.38
C PRO A 329 -24.75 2.94 4.19
N GLU A 330 -24.95 1.65 3.91
CA GLU A 330 -24.43 1.00 2.71
C GLU A 330 -25.37 1.25 1.52
N ASP A 331 -24.79 1.64 0.37
CA ASP A 331 -25.53 1.69 -0.89
C ASP A 331 -25.88 0.27 -1.35
N GLY A 332 -27.17 0.00 -1.54
CA GLY A 332 -27.65 -1.35 -1.86
C GLY A 332 -27.24 -1.86 -3.24
N HIS A 333 -27.04 -0.98 -4.22
CA HIS A 333 -26.60 -1.36 -5.57
C HIS A 333 -25.13 -1.76 -5.55
N ILE A 334 -24.28 -0.93 -4.93
CA ILE A 334 -22.85 -1.23 -4.77
C ILE A 334 -22.64 -2.45 -3.87
N SER A 335 -23.44 -2.62 -2.81
CA SER A 335 -23.39 -3.84 -1.99
C SER A 335 -23.65 -5.10 -2.82
N GLY A 336 -24.65 -5.07 -3.71
CA GLY A 336 -24.93 -6.19 -4.62
C GLY A 336 -23.78 -6.48 -5.60
N ILE A 337 -23.06 -5.46 -6.07
CA ILE A 337 -21.88 -5.60 -6.92
C ILE A 337 -20.71 -6.22 -6.13
N VAL A 338 -20.46 -5.72 -4.92
CA VAL A 338 -19.44 -6.26 -4.02
C VAL A 338 -19.70 -7.74 -3.73
N ASP A 339 -20.95 -8.10 -3.40
CA ASP A 339 -21.33 -9.49 -3.15
C ASP A 339 -21.16 -10.37 -4.40
N HIS A 340 -21.49 -9.85 -5.58
CA HIS A 340 -21.28 -10.56 -6.83
C HIS A 340 -19.80 -10.87 -7.06
N TYR A 341 -18.91 -9.89 -6.87
CA TYR A 341 -17.47 -10.13 -7.00
C TYR A 341 -16.94 -11.06 -5.91
N ARG A 342 -17.44 -10.98 -4.67
CA ARG A 342 -17.08 -11.93 -3.61
C ARG A 342 -17.41 -13.37 -3.98
N GLN A 343 -18.58 -13.60 -4.59
CA GLN A 343 -18.95 -14.92 -5.12
C GLN A 343 -18.02 -15.37 -6.27
N GLN A 344 -17.58 -14.44 -7.12
CA GLN A 344 -16.60 -14.75 -8.16
C GLN A 344 -15.23 -15.09 -7.58
N VAL A 345 -14.74 -14.36 -6.57
CA VAL A 345 -13.50 -14.68 -5.85
C VAL A 345 -13.60 -16.07 -5.22
N GLN A 346 -14.74 -16.40 -4.60
CA GLN A 346 -15.00 -17.74 -4.08
C GLN A 346 -14.85 -18.81 -5.17
N ALA A 347 -15.59 -18.66 -6.28
CA ALA A 347 -15.66 -19.68 -7.32
C ALA A 347 -14.37 -19.80 -8.16
N LYS A 348 -13.74 -18.66 -8.48
CA LYS A 348 -12.56 -18.62 -9.36
C LYS A 348 -11.25 -18.83 -8.61
N TYR A 349 -11.19 -18.55 -7.31
CA TYR A 349 -9.96 -18.59 -6.52
C TYR A 349 -10.05 -19.54 -5.31
N PHE A 350 -10.85 -19.22 -4.28
CA PHE A 350 -10.83 -20.00 -3.03
C PHE A 350 -11.28 -21.47 -3.17
N ASP A 351 -12.24 -21.77 -4.04
CA ASP A 351 -12.69 -23.16 -4.28
C ASP A 351 -11.54 -24.04 -4.81
N ARG A 352 -10.52 -23.45 -5.46
CA ARG A 352 -9.31 -24.19 -5.88
C ARG A 352 -8.47 -24.67 -4.70
N PHE A 353 -8.61 -24.03 -3.55
CA PHE A 353 -7.86 -24.36 -2.33
C PHE A 353 -8.75 -25.05 -1.28
N ASP A 354 -9.97 -25.47 -1.63
CA ASP A 354 -10.91 -26.08 -0.69
C ASP A 354 -11.16 -25.20 0.55
N LEU A 355 -11.22 -23.89 0.33
CA LEU A 355 -11.51 -22.89 1.36
C LEU A 355 -12.75 -22.08 0.98
N LYS A 356 -13.47 -21.57 1.99
CA LYS A 356 -14.48 -20.52 1.79
C LYS A 356 -13.92 -19.16 2.15
N TYR A 357 -14.32 -18.12 1.43
CA TYR A 357 -13.89 -16.73 1.62
C TYR A 357 -13.97 -16.34 3.11
N ASP A 358 -15.13 -16.56 3.73
CA ASP A 358 -15.39 -16.25 5.14
C ASP A 358 -15.16 -17.44 6.09
N GLN A 359 -14.47 -18.49 5.63
CA GLN A 359 -14.19 -19.63 6.48
C GLN A 359 -13.36 -19.17 7.66
N VAL A 360 -13.90 -19.31 8.87
CA VAL A 360 -13.14 -19.10 10.10
C VAL A 360 -12.05 -20.17 10.17
N LEU A 361 -10.80 -19.73 10.14
CA LEU A 361 -9.62 -20.58 10.22
C LEU A 361 -9.21 -20.80 11.67
N ALA A 362 -9.24 -19.73 12.46
CA ALA A 362 -8.93 -19.74 13.88
C ALA A 362 -9.65 -18.59 14.61
N ALA A 363 -9.67 -18.65 15.93
CA ALA A 363 -10.03 -17.52 16.79
C ALA A 363 -8.80 -17.08 17.61
N ALA A 364 -8.52 -15.78 17.65
CA ALA A 364 -7.45 -15.19 18.43
C ALA A 364 -7.99 -14.54 19.72
N PRO A 365 -7.44 -14.86 20.90
CA PRO A 365 -7.86 -14.23 22.16
C PRO A 365 -7.26 -12.83 22.38
N PHE A 366 -6.43 -12.34 21.47
CA PHE A 366 -5.76 -11.05 21.49
C PHE A 366 -5.63 -10.53 20.05
N SER A 367 -5.35 -9.23 19.90
CA SER A 367 -5.00 -8.63 18.62
C SER A 367 -3.48 -8.68 18.41
N PHE A 368 -3.07 -8.95 17.18
CA PHE A 368 -1.69 -8.80 16.74
C PHE A 368 -1.36 -7.33 16.52
N GLN A 369 -0.07 -7.01 16.50
CA GLN A 369 0.39 -5.65 16.23
C GLN A 369 -0.11 -5.16 14.86
N PRO A 370 -0.59 -3.92 14.75
CA PRO A 370 -0.88 -3.29 13.46
C PRO A 370 0.36 -3.25 12.55
N VAL A 371 0.16 -3.38 11.24
CA VAL A 371 1.26 -3.49 10.25
C VAL A 371 2.17 -2.25 10.27
N ASP A 372 1.59 -1.06 10.41
CA ASP A 372 2.35 0.20 10.53
C ASP A 372 3.30 0.19 11.73
N GLN A 373 2.88 -0.40 12.86
CA GLN A 373 3.75 -0.56 14.02
C GLN A 373 4.87 -1.56 13.75
N ILE A 374 4.55 -2.69 13.11
CA ILE A 374 5.53 -3.72 12.75
C ILE A 374 6.60 -3.15 11.81
N ILE A 375 6.22 -2.32 10.83
CA ILE A 375 7.14 -1.68 9.88
C ILE A 375 8.02 -0.63 10.58
N ASN A 376 7.42 0.20 11.44
CA ASN A 376 8.11 1.35 12.03
C ASN A 376 8.92 1.02 13.29
N GLN A 377 8.76 -0.18 13.86
CA GLN A 377 9.53 -0.65 15.00
C GLN A 377 10.52 -1.72 14.55
N HIS A 378 11.83 -1.41 14.60
CA HIS A 378 12.88 -2.40 14.32
C HIS A 378 13.09 -3.31 15.54
N ALA A 379 12.21 -4.30 15.69
CA ALA A 379 12.15 -5.22 16.81
C ALA A 379 11.48 -6.55 16.40
N GLU A 380 11.46 -7.54 17.31
CA GLU A 380 10.66 -8.75 17.10
C GLU A 380 9.17 -8.41 17.08
N ALA A 381 8.41 -9.05 16.19
CA ALA A 381 6.96 -8.87 16.09
C ALA A 381 6.25 -10.22 16.09
N THR A 382 5.14 -10.30 16.82
CA THR A 382 4.41 -11.57 17.03
C THR A 382 3.80 -12.12 15.74
N LEU A 383 3.29 -11.25 14.86
CA LEU A 383 2.77 -11.64 13.56
C LEU A 383 3.89 -12.16 12.64
N GLY A 384 5.05 -11.51 12.67
CA GLY A 384 6.24 -11.97 11.95
C GLY A 384 6.66 -13.38 12.39
N ASN A 385 6.62 -13.66 13.71
CA ASN A 385 6.88 -15.00 14.24
C ASN A 385 5.86 -16.02 13.70
N LEU A 386 4.56 -15.70 13.78
CA LEU A 386 3.49 -16.57 13.28
C LEU A 386 3.67 -16.93 11.80
N ILE A 387 3.94 -15.94 10.94
CA ILE A 387 4.12 -16.16 9.50
C ILE A 387 5.39 -16.96 9.23
N SER A 388 6.49 -16.65 9.91
CA SER A 388 7.75 -17.39 9.75
C SER A 388 7.61 -18.87 10.17
N ASP A 389 6.84 -19.17 11.22
CA ASP A 389 6.55 -20.55 11.64
C ASP A 389 5.63 -21.25 10.63
N ALA A 390 4.65 -20.53 10.07
CA ALA A 390 3.75 -21.04 9.04
C ALA A 390 4.51 -21.54 7.80
N TYR A 391 5.63 -20.90 7.43
CA TYR A 391 6.42 -21.33 6.27
C TYR A 391 7.06 -22.70 6.52
N ILE A 392 7.64 -22.92 7.70
CA ILE A 392 8.23 -24.21 8.08
C ILE A 392 7.14 -25.28 8.11
N TYR A 393 5.99 -24.98 8.73
CA TYR A 393 4.85 -25.88 8.80
C TYR A 393 4.36 -26.28 7.40
N ALA A 394 4.18 -25.31 6.51
CA ALA A 394 3.64 -25.56 5.18
C ALA A 394 4.58 -26.41 4.31
N VAL A 395 5.90 -26.16 4.37
CA VAL A 395 6.89 -27.02 3.70
C VAL A 395 6.83 -28.44 4.26
N MET A 396 6.71 -28.59 5.58
CA MET A 396 6.55 -29.91 6.22
C MET A 396 5.30 -30.64 5.73
N GLN A 397 4.16 -29.96 5.63
CA GLN A 397 2.93 -30.57 5.10
C GLN A 397 3.05 -30.95 3.62
N ALA A 398 3.62 -30.07 2.80
CA ALA A 398 3.74 -30.26 1.36
C ALA A 398 4.66 -31.42 0.97
N GLU A 399 5.73 -31.64 1.73
CA GLU A 399 6.68 -32.74 1.50
C GLU A 399 6.27 -34.06 2.15
N GLY A 400 5.45 -34.01 3.21
CA GLY A 400 4.91 -35.16 3.91
C GLY A 400 6.00 -36.17 4.32
N ALA A 401 5.89 -37.41 3.83
CA ALA A 401 6.85 -38.48 4.15
C ALA A 401 8.28 -38.22 3.65
N ASN A 402 8.45 -37.31 2.69
CA ASN A 402 9.76 -36.93 2.14
C ASN A 402 10.33 -35.68 2.80
N TYR A 403 9.71 -35.18 3.87
CA TYR A 403 10.11 -33.94 4.51
C TYR A 403 11.56 -33.98 4.98
N VAL A 404 12.34 -33.00 4.53
CA VAL A 404 13.66 -32.70 5.08
C VAL A 404 13.54 -31.49 6.00
N PRO A 405 14.00 -31.56 7.27
CA PRO A 405 13.87 -30.45 8.19
C PRO A 405 14.36 -29.12 7.61
N VAL A 406 13.52 -28.10 7.72
CA VAL A 406 13.90 -26.72 7.43
C VAL A 406 14.58 -26.16 8.68
N ASP A 407 15.80 -25.64 8.52
CA ASP A 407 16.59 -25.09 9.62
C ASP A 407 16.13 -23.67 10.01
N ALA A 408 15.68 -22.88 9.04
CA ALA A 408 15.21 -21.51 9.28
C ALA A 408 14.15 -21.08 8.26
N SER A 409 13.38 -20.06 8.60
CA SER A 409 12.56 -19.32 7.64
C SER A 409 12.81 -17.83 7.72
N ILE A 410 12.57 -17.10 6.63
CA ILE A 410 12.78 -15.65 6.54
C ILE A 410 11.57 -15.00 5.89
N VAL A 411 11.00 -14.00 6.57
CA VAL A 411 9.83 -13.22 6.14
C VAL A 411 10.18 -11.72 6.23
N PRO A 412 10.30 -10.99 5.11
CA PRO A 412 10.46 -9.55 5.14
C PRO A 412 9.14 -8.87 5.50
N VAL A 413 9.19 -7.79 6.28
CA VAL A 413 7.99 -7.04 6.69
C VAL A 413 7.25 -6.46 5.48
N GLY A 414 7.97 -6.11 4.41
CA GLY A 414 7.37 -5.57 3.18
C GLY A 414 6.34 -6.50 2.52
N THR A 415 6.34 -7.81 2.83
CA THR A 415 5.33 -8.76 2.32
C THR A 415 4.14 -8.96 3.26
N ILE A 416 4.15 -8.37 4.46
CA ILE A 416 3.04 -8.42 5.42
C ILE A 416 2.11 -7.23 5.15
N ARG A 417 0.88 -7.51 4.70
CA ARG A 417 -0.06 -6.46 4.22
C ARG A 417 -1.29 -6.26 5.10
N GLY A 418 -1.49 -7.14 6.08
CA GLY A 418 -2.61 -7.10 7.01
C GLY A 418 -2.24 -7.67 8.38
N SER A 419 -3.06 -7.40 9.38
CA SER A 419 -2.93 -7.94 10.73
C SER A 419 -4.22 -8.61 11.20
N PHE A 420 -4.17 -9.30 12.33
CA PHE A 420 -5.31 -10.00 12.90
C PHE A 420 -5.73 -9.36 14.22
N TYR A 421 -7.04 -9.25 14.41
CA TYR A 421 -7.63 -8.70 15.62
C TYR A 421 -8.23 -9.81 16.47
N ALA A 422 -8.43 -9.53 17.76
CA ALA A 422 -9.11 -10.46 18.65
C ALA A 422 -10.47 -10.92 18.07
N GLY A 423 -10.74 -12.22 18.13
CA GLY A 423 -11.91 -12.86 17.54
C GLY A 423 -11.58 -13.74 16.34
N ALA A 424 -12.55 -13.93 15.45
CA ALA A 424 -12.42 -14.81 14.30
C ALA A 424 -11.45 -14.27 13.25
N ILE A 425 -10.54 -15.13 12.79
CA ILE A 425 -9.64 -14.94 11.64
C ILE A 425 -10.15 -15.82 10.51
N THR A 426 -10.43 -15.21 9.36
CA THR A 426 -10.98 -15.88 8.17
C THR A 426 -9.93 -16.19 7.11
N ALA A 427 -10.31 -16.96 6.09
CA ALA A 427 -9.45 -17.20 4.92
C ALA A 427 -9.14 -15.91 4.16
N ALA A 428 -10.10 -14.98 4.06
CA ALA A 428 -9.88 -13.66 3.49
C ALA A 428 -8.88 -12.83 4.32
N ASP A 429 -8.91 -12.91 5.65
CA ASP A 429 -7.94 -12.23 6.50
C ASP A 429 -6.52 -12.79 6.28
N ALA A 430 -6.38 -14.13 6.23
CA ALA A 430 -5.09 -14.77 5.97
C ALA A 430 -4.54 -14.44 4.58
N PHE A 431 -5.41 -14.39 3.56
CA PHE A 431 -5.06 -13.88 2.23
C PHE A 431 -4.54 -12.45 2.31
N SER A 432 -5.29 -11.55 2.93
CA SER A 432 -4.95 -10.13 3.03
C SER A 432 -3.65 -9.88 3.82
N ALA A 433 -3.31 -10.74 4.77
CA ALA A 433 -2.05 -10.66 5.51
C ALA A 433 -0.80 -10.93 4.64
N SER A 434 -0.92 -11.77 3.61
CA SER A 434 0.20 -12.20 2.74
C SER A 434 -0.22 -12.24 1.26
N SER A 435 -0.76 -11.12 0.78
CA SER A 435 -1.53 -11.07 -0.46
C SER A 435 -0.71 -10.81 -1.73
N LEU A 436 0.58 -10.53 -1.61
CA LEU A 436 1.37 -10.00 -2.73
C LEU A 436 1.81 -11.07 -3.72
N GLY A 437 2.00 -10.62 -4.96
CA GLY A 437 2.80 -11.31 -5.96
C GLY A 437 2.11 -12.44 -6.71
N THR A 438 2.88 -13.09 -7.57
CA THR A 438 2.49 -14.30 -8.30
C THR A 438 3.63 -15.30 -8.34
N GLY A 439 3.31 -16.56 -8.61
CA GLY A 439 4.30 -17.60 -8.91
C GLY A 439 4.35 -17.95 -10.40
N ALA A 440 4.95 -19.10 -10.70
CA ALA A 440 5.06 -19.60 -12.07
C ALA A 440 3.69 -19.96 -12.66
N ASP A 441 2.74 -20.34 -11.81
CA ASP A 441 1.34 -20.58 -12.16
C ASP A 441 0.52 -19.33 -12.52
N GLN A 442 1.11 -18.13 -12.41
CA GLN A 442 0.48 -16.82 -12.63
C GLN A 442 -0.75 -16.55 -11.75
N MET A 443 -0.96 -17.35 -10.71
CA MET A 443 -2.00 -17.09 -9.73
C MET A 443 -1.49 -16.11 -8.65
N PRO A 444 -2.36 -15.21 -8.17
CA PRO A 444 -2.10 -14.34 -7.03
C PRO A 444 -1.52 -15.09 -5.81
N GLY A 445 -0.66 -14.41 -5.07
CA GLY A 445 0.11 -14.94 -3.95
C GLY A 445 1.47 -15.46 -4.38
N TYR A 446 2.54 -14.93 -3.77
CA TYR A 446 3.88 -15.49 -3.90
C TYR A 446 3.90 -16.94 -3.39
N PRO A 447 4.60 -17.84 -4.09
CA PRO A 447 4.83 -19.18 -3.59
C PRO A 447 6.01 -19.22 -2.61
N LEU A 448 5.98 -20.21 -1.72
CA LEU A 448 7.13 -20.60 -0.92
C LEU A 448 8.15 -21.33 -1.79
N ILE A 449 9.42 -21.05 -1.52
CA ILE A 449 10.53 -21.83 -2.04
C ILE A 449 11.40 -22.33 -0.88
N THR A 450 12.25 -23.32 -1.16
CA THR A 450 13.34 -23.67 -0.25
C THR A 450 14.69 -23.56 -0.93
N VAL A 451 15.63 -22.92 -0.24
CA VAL A 451 17.01 -22.73 -0.67
C VAL A 451 17.96 -23.17 0.45
N TYR A 452 19.25 -23.22 0.16
CA TYR A 452 20.29 -23.47 1.15
C TYR A 452 21.21 -22.27 1.27
N LEU A 453 21.50 -21.89 2.50
CA LEU A 453 22.49 -20.86 2.85
C LEU A 453 23.59 -21.50 3.68
N THR A 454 24.85 -21.09 3.46
CA THR A 454 25.91 -21.42 4.42
C THR A 454 25.64 -20.73 5.75
N GLY A 455 26.18 -21.25 6.87
CA GLY A 455 26.02 -20.58 8.16
C GLY A 455 26.53 -19.14 8.16
N LYS A 456 27.58 -18.85 7.38
CA LYS A 456 28.08 -17.48 7.18
C LYS A 456 27.05 -16.59 6.49
N GLU A 457 26.36 -17.11 5.48
CA GLU A 457 25.30 -16.40 4.77
C GLU A 457 24.06 -16.22 5.64
N LEU A 458 23.68 -17.21 6.44
CA LEU A 458 22.58 -17.08 7.39
C LEU A 458 22.86 -15.98 8.44
N LYS A 459 24.09 -15.88 8.94
CA LYS A 459 24.55 -14.76 9.78
C LYS A 459 24.53 -13.42 9.03
N ALA A 460 24.88 -13.43 7.74
CA ALA A 460 24.81 -12.24 6.90
C ALA A 460 23.37 -11.74 6.72
N ALA A 461 22.37 -12.64 6.64
CA ALA A 461 20.95 -12.25 6.64
C ALA A 461 20.55 -11.50 7.92
N CYS A 462 21.09 -11.91 9.08
CA CYS A 462 20.89 -11.18 10.34
C CYS A 462 21.53 -9.77 10.28
N GLU A 463 22.68 -9.63 9.64
CA GLU A 463 23.33 -8.31 9.43
C GLU A 463 22.56 -7.44 8.44
N VAL A 464 21.90 -8.03 7.43
CA VAL A 464 20.98 -7.31 6.55
C VAL A 464 19.87 -6.68 7.37
N ASP A 465 19.17 -7.45 8.20
CA ASP A 465 18.15 -6.90 9.10
C ASP A 465 18.74 -5.81 10.01
N ALA A 466 19.81 -6.10 10.73
CA ALA A 466 20.37 -5.17 11.70
C ALA A 466 20.88 -3.86 11.07
N SER A 467 21.35 -3.89 9.81
CA SER A 467 22.05 -2.77 9.18
C SER A 467 21.26 -2.03 8.11
N VAL A 468 20.40 -2.73 7.37
CA VAL A 468 19.65 -2.18 6.23
C VAL A 468 18.28 -1.68 6.67
N SER A 469 17.59 -2.38 7.57
CA SER A 469 16.22 -2.02 7.99
C SER A 469 16.07 -0.59 8.53
N PRO A 470 17.05 0.01 9.23
CA PRO A 470 16.97 1.42 9.63
C PRO A 470 16.99 2.42 8.46
N MET A 471 17.48 2.01 7.29
CA MET A 471 17.52 2.83 6.07
C MET A 471 16.37 2.50 5.12
N MET A 472 15.84 1.28 5.20
CA MET A 472 14.81 0.77 4.31
C MET A 472 13.88 -0.12 5.14
N ARG A 473 12.83 0.47 5.73
CA ARG A 473 12.01 -0.16 6.77
C ARG A 473 11.40 -1.48 6.31
N ASP A 474 11.00 -1.57 5.04
CA ASP A 474 10.41 -2.77 4.43
C ASP A 474 11.35 -3.98 4.36
N ALA A 475 12.66 -3.77 4.54
CA ALA A 475 13.66 -4.83 4.58
C ALA A 475 13.85 -5.48 5.96
N GLN A 476 13.10 -5.05 6.98
CA GLN A 476 13.08 -5.77 8.27
C GLN A 476 12.67 -7.22 8.08
N LEU A 477 13.42 -8.15 8.67
CA LEU A 477 13.25 -9.60 8.53
C LEU A 477 12.75 -10.22 9.84
N PHE A 478 11.75 -11.07 9.74
CA PHE A 478 11.30 -11.97 10.81
C PHE A 478 11.76 -13.39 10.48
N MET A 479 12.28 -14.09 11.47
CA MET A 479 12.88 -15.41 11.26
C MET A 479 12.36 -16.43 12.26
N SER A 480 12.16 -17.66 11.78
CA SER A 480 12.02 -18.85 12.62
C SER A 480 13.29 -19.68 12.52
N GLY A 481 13.63 -20.40 13.61
CA GLY A 481 14.84 -21.23 13.69
C GLY A 481 16.15 -20.49 13.90
N VAL A 482 16.19 -19.15 13.81
CA VAL A 482 17.38 -18.31 14.07
C VAL A 482 17.06 -17.27 15.12
N ASN A 483 17.90 -17.21 16.15
CA ASN A 483 17.86 -16.16 17.18
C ASN A 483 19.09 -15.27 17.03
N PHE A 484 18.92 -13.95 17.14
CA PHE A 484 20.05 -13.03 17.10
C PHE A 484 19.86 -11.80 17.96
N ASN A 485 20.99 -11.30 18.46
CA ASN A 485 21.09 -10.06 19.21
C ASN A 485 21.89 -9.06 18.40
N PHE A 486 21.41 -7.82 18.28
CA PHE A 486 22.15 -6.76 17.59
C PHE A 486 22.12 -5.45 18.35
N ASN A 487 23.15 -4.64 18.12
CA ASN A 487 23.25 -3.30 18.68
C ASN A 487 23.26 -2.26 17.56
N PRO A 488 22.23 -1.41 17.43
CA PRO A 488 22.11 -0.47 16.31
C PRO A 488 23.19 0.62 16.32
N ASN A 489 23.85 0.85 17.46
CA ASN A 489 24.93 1.83 17.59
C ASN A 489 26.29 1.30 17.12
N ARG A 490 26.41 0.00 16.80
CA ARG A 490 27.64 -0.58 16.22
C ARG A 490 27.80 -0.18 14.74
N LEU A 491 29.02 -0.35 14.24
CA LEU A 491 29.37 -0.15 12.83
C LEU A 491 28.38 -0.93 11.93
N PRO A 492 27.79 -0.31 10.88
CA PRO A 492 26.95 -1.02 9.93
C PRO A 492 27.65 -2.27 9.36
N PHE A 493 26.86 -3.33 9.16
CA PHE A 493 27.30 -4.67 8.78
C PHE A 493 28.21 -5.37 9.81
N ASN A 494 28.27 -4.83 11.04
CA ASN A 494 28.82 -5.46 12.23
C ASN A 494 27.91 -5.13 13.43
N ARG A 495 26.60 -5.11 13.22
CA ARG A 495 25.64 -4.80 14.28
C ARG A 495 25.24 -6.03 15.07
N VAL A 496 25.23 -7.19 14.43
CA VAL A 496 24.89 -8.46 15.07
C VAL A 496 26.02 -8.88 16.00
N VAL A 497 25.68 -9.08 17.27
CA VAL A 497 26.61 -9.44 18.35
C VAL A 497 26.69 -10.95 18.53
N GLN A 498 25.55 -11.62 18.39
CA GLN A 498 25.40 -13.05 18.57
C GLN A 498 24.29 -13.58 17.68
N THR A 499 24.50 -14.79 17.18
CA THR A 499 23.51 -15.58 16.43
C THR A 499 23.52 -17.01 16.94
N SER A 500 22.36 -17.65 16.99
CA SER A 500 22.24 -19.08 17.28
C SER A 500 21.11 -19.70 16.49
N LEU A 501 21.20 -20.99 16.22
CA LEU A 501 20.11 -21.75 15.64
C LEU A 501 19.28 -22.36 16.77
N GLN A 502 17.95 -22.26 16.68
CA GLN A 502 17.02 -22.88 17.59
C GLN A 502 16.28 -24.02 16.88
N ARG A 503 16.38 -25.22 17.43
CA ARG A 503 15.68 -26.41 16.92
C ARG A 503 14.23 -26.44 17.41
N PRO A 504 13.34 -27.22 16.75
CA PRO A 504 11.94 -27.34 17.17
C PRO A 504 11.73 -27.84 18.61
N ASP A 505 12.69 -28.58 19.17
CA ASP A 505 12.67 -29.04 20.57
C ASP A 505 13.13 -27.98 21.58
N GLY A 506 13.45 -26.76 21.09
CA GLY A 506 13.94 -25.64 21.89
C GLY A 506 15.44 -25.64 22.12
N THR A 507 16.18 -26.65 21.66
CA THR A 507 17.64 -26.67 21.80
C THR A 507 18.30 -25.57 20.97
N VAL A 508 19.34 -24.95 21.54
CA VAL A 508 20.07 -23.85 20.92
C VAL A 508 21.48 -24.31 20.58
N GLU A 509 21.88 -24.16 19.32
CA GLU A 509 23.20 -24.53 18.82
C GLU A 509 23.90 -23.35 18.11
N GLU A 510 25.23 -23.40 18.06
CA GLU A 510 26.01 -22.43 17.30
C GLU A 510 25.85 -22.67 15.79
N ILE A 511 25.71 -21.59 15.03
CA ILE A 511 25.67 -21.65 13.56
C ILE A 511 27.10 -21.83 13.03
N ASN A 512 27.36 -22.96 12.37
CA ASN A 512 28.64 -23.29 11.76
C ASN A 512 28.75 -22.63 10.37
N ASP A 513 29.76 -21.77 10.19
CA ASP A 513 29.93 -20.96 8.99
C ASP A 513 29.97 -21.75 7.67
N GLY A 514 30.54 -22.97 7.68
CA GLY A 514 30.72 -23.79 6.49
C GLY A 514 29.60 -24.79 6.22
N LYS A 515 28.66 -24.98 7.15
CA LYS A 515 27.53 -25.89 6.99
C LYS A 515 26.43 -25.23 6.15
N LEU A 516 25.80 -26.01 5.27
CA LEU A 516 24.57 -25.59 4.57
C LEU A 516 23.35 -25.83 5.46
N TYR A 517 22.50 -24.82 5.54
CA TYR A 517 21.24 -24.81 6.26
C TYR A 517 20.10 -24.61 5.28
N ARG A 518 19.05 -25.42 5.41
CA ARG A 518 17.86 -25.32 4.57
C ARG A 518 16.98 -24.18 5.06
N VAL A 519 16.65 -23.25 4.17
CA VAL A 519 15.88 -22.04 4.49
C VAL A 519 14.59 -22.00 3.66
N ALA A 520 13.45 -21.82 4.32
CA ALA A 520 12.17 -21.54 3.67
C ALA A 520 11.94 -20.03 3.57
N ALA A 521 11.51 -19.56 2.40
CA ALA A 521 11.21 -18.15 2.18
C ALA A 521 10.17 -18.00 1.07
N GLY A 522 9.56 -16.83 1.00
CA GLY A 522 8.81 -16.41 -0.19
C GLY A 522 9.70 -16.30 -1.42
N LEU A 523 9.15 -16.55 -2.61
CA LEU A 523 9.88 -16.43 -3.88
C LEU A 523 10.55 -15.05 -4.02
N TYR A 524 9.79 -13.97 -3.81
CA TYR A 524 10.30 -12.61 -3.82
C TYR A 524 11.44 -12.40 -2.81
N SER A 525 11.23 -12.89 -1.58
CA SER A 525 12.20 -12.77 -0.49
C SER A 525 13.54 -13.42 -0.86
N ALA A 526 13.51 -14.64 -1.41
CA ALA A 526 14.70 -15.34 -1.81
C ALA A 526 15.43 -14.70 -2.99
N GLN A 527 14.69 -14.13 -3.95
CA GLN A 527 15.28 -13.34 -5.04
C GLN A 527 15.96 -12.09 -4.48
N MET A 528 15.33 -11.39 -3.54
CA MET A 528 15.90 -10.19 -2.90
C MET A 528 17.15 -10.48 -2.07
N LEU A 529 17.26 -11.65 -1.46
CA LEU A 529 18.50 -12.06 -0.78
C LEU A 529 19.70 -12.11 -1.75
N SER A 530 19.49 -12.50 -3.01
CA SER A 530 20.58 -12.64 -3.98
C SER A 530 21.19 -11.31 -4.44
N VAL A 531 20.43 -10.21 -4.40
CA VAL A 531 20.90 -8.88 -4.80
C VAL A 531 21.59 -8.10 -3.67
N VAL A 532 21.61 -8.64 -2.44
CA VAL A 532 22.27 -7.99 -1.28
C VAL A 532 23.76 -7.76 -1.54
N GLY A 533 24.44 -8.68 -2.23
CA GLY A 533 25.86 -8.52 -2.55
C GLY A 533 26.14 -7.26 -3.36
N GLU A 534 25.34 -7.02 -4.40
CA GLU A 534 25.44 -5.82 -5.23
C GLU A 534 25.09 -4.55 -4.43
N LYS A 535 23.99 -4.58 -3.68
CA LYS A 535 23.52 -3.43 -2.89
C LYS A 535 24.44 -3.07 -1.71
N SER A 536 25.20 -4.02 -1.19
CA SER A 536 26.19 -3.80 -0.12
C SER A 536 27.59 -3.49 -0.65
N HIS A 537 27.77 -3.28 -1.96
CA HIS A 537 29.07 -3.11 -2.61
C HIS A 537 30.06 -4.24 -2.29
N GLY A 538 29.55 -5.46 -2.16
CA GLY A 538 30.32 -6.67 -1.85
C GLY A 538 30.69 -6.85 -0.37
N LEU A 539 30.20 -6.01 0.54
CA LEU A 539 30.45 -6.15 1.99
C LEU A 539 29.78 -7.39 2.56
N LEU A 540 28.56 -7.69 2.11
CA LEU A 540 27.85 -8.92 2.43
C LEU A 540 27.77 -9.79 1.17
N SER A 541 27.70 -11.11 1.38
CA SER A 541 27.44 -12.07 0.31
C SER A 541 26.36 -13.03 0.80
N LEU A 542 25.29 -13.13 0.03
CA LEU A 542 24.12 -13.97 0.26
C LEU A 542 23.79 -14.61 -1.08
N VAL A 543 24.22 -15.85 -1.28
CA VAL A 543 23.97 -16.58 -2.52
C VAL A 543 23.11 -17.79 -2.19
N PRO A 544 21.79 -17.76 -2.45
CA PRO A 544 20.95 -18.94 -2.34
C PRO A 544 21.50 -20.11 -3.16
N LYS A 545 21.52 -21.32 -2.59
CA LYS A 545 22.09 -22.53 -3.20
C LYS A 545 21.11 -23.69 -3.19
N THR A 546 21.38 -24.69 -4.03
CA THR A 546 20.81 -26.03 -3.91
C THR A 546 21.41 -26.75 -2.70
N ARG A 547 20.84 -27.91 -2.34
CA ARG A 547 21.34 -28.79 -1.27
C ARG A 547 22.81 -29.19 -1.44
N ASP A 548 23.28 -29.23 -2.69
CA ASP A 548 24.62 -29.64 -3.08
C ASP A 548 25.60 -28.44 -3.13
N GLY A 549 25.15 -27.24 -2.71
CA GLY A 549 25.95 -26.03 -2.64
C GLY A 549 26.09 -25.27 -3.96
N ILE A 550 25.28 -25.61 -4.97
CA ILE A 550 25.32 -24.95 -6.28
C ILE A 550 24.47 -23.68 -6.23
N PRO A 551 24.98 -22.49 -6.62
CA PRO A 551 24.19 -21.26 -6.68
C PRO A 551 22.92 -21.40 -7.52
N ILE A 552 21.81 -20.88 -7.02
CA ILE A 552 20.51 -20.86 -7.71
C ILE A 552 20.44 -19.63 -8.60
N THR A 553 20.09 -19.84 -9.87
CA THR A 553 19.79 -18.76 -10.83
C THR A 553 18.33 -18.75 -11.27
N ASP A 554 17.68 -19.91 -11.26
CA ASP A 554 16.26 -20.07 -11.52
C ASP A 554 15.53 -20.40 -10.21
N PHE A 555 14.95 -19.37 -9.58
CA PHE A 555 14.26 -19.51 -8.31
C PHE A 555 12.89 -20.20 -8.46
N GLU A 556 12.23 -20.08 -9.61
CA GLU A 556 10.92 -20.70 -9.85
C GLU A 556 11.02 -22.23 -9.89
N ALA A 557 12.15 -22.77 -10.35
CA ALA A 557 12.45 -24.21 -10.28
C ALA A 557 12.54 -24.77 -8.85
N HIS A 558 12.60 -23.91 -7.83
CA HIS A 558 12.68 -24.28 -6.41
C HIS A 558 11.38 -24.01 -5.64
N ILE A 559 10.29 -23.69 -6.33
CA ILE A 559 8.96 -23.56 -5.74
C ILE A 559 8.54 -24.87 -5.08
N VAL A 560 8.05 -24.74 -3.84
CA VAL A 560 7.48 -25.84 -3.09
C VAL A 560 6.07 -26.08 -3.62
N ASN A 561 5.84 -27.28 -4.12
CA ASN A 561 4.52 -27.74 -4.53
C ASN A 561 3.95 -28.69 -3.48
N ASP A 562 2.66 -28.55 -3.20
CA ASP A 562 1.91 -29.58 -2.50
C ASP A 562 1.74 -30.78 -3.43
N THR A 563 2.46 -31.85 -3.09
CA THR A 563 2.46 -33.13 -3.83
C THR A 563 1.53 -34.16 -3.22
N THR A 564 0.82 -33.81 -2.15
CA THR A 564 -0.10 -34.73 -1.47
C THR A 564 -1.35 -34.98 -2.32
N GLY A 565 -1.88 -36.20 -2.25
CA GLY A 565 -3.11 -36.56 -2.97
C GLY A 565 -3.03 -36.50 -4.51
N GLY A 566 -1.83 -36.41 -5.09
CA GLY A 566 -1.64 -36.24 -6.54
C GLY A 566 -1.82 -34.80 -7.04
N ASN A 567 -1.94 -33.83 -6.13
CA ASN A 567 -1.86 -32.42 -6.47
C ASN A 567 -0.42 -32.05 -6.88
N ASN A 568 -0.29 -30.96 -7.63
CA ASN A 568 1.00 -30.32 -7.91
C ASN A 568 0.76 -28.80 -7.99
N ARG A 569 0.35 -28.24 -6.85
CA ARG A 569 -0.01 -26.83 -6.73
C ARG A 569 1.05 -26.11 -5.91
N GLU A 570 1.38 -24.89 -6.32
CA GLU A 570 2.32 -24.07 -5.56
C GLU A 570 1.78 -23.79 -4.16
N VAL A 571 2.64 -23.93 -3.15
CA VAL A 571 2.32 -23.57 -1.77
C VAL A 571 2.43 -22.05 -1.64
N LYS A 572 1.31 -21.35 -1.66
CA LYS A 572 1.26 -19.88 -1.53
C LYS A 572 1.55 -19.43 -0.10
N GLU A 573 2.18 -18.26 0.07
CA GLU A 573 2.49 -17.67 1.39
C GLU A 573 1.24 -17.52 2.26
N TRP A 574 0.17 -16.93 1.72
CA TRP A 574 -1.09 -16.81 2.45
C TRP A 574 -1.74 -18.15 2.77
N LEU A 575 -1.59 -19.14 1.88
CA LEU A 575 -2.15 -20.48 2.09
C LEU A 575 -1.38 -21.20 3.20
N ALA A 576 -0.06 -21.04 3.26
CA ALA A 576 0.77 -21.52 4.35
C ALA A 576 0.28 -20.96 5.70
N LEU A 577 0.06 -19.65 5.77
CA LEU A 577 -0.51 -18.99 6.95
C LEU A 577 -1.90 -19.53 7.29
N ALA A 578 -2.79 -19.64 6.30
CA ALA A 578 -4.15 -20.12 6.47
C ALA A 578 -4.20 -21.56 7.03
N ARG A 579 -3.41 -22.47 6.47
CA ARG A 579 -3.32 -23.86 6.94
C ARG A 579 -2.65 -23.97 8.30
N TYR A 580 -1.69 -23.10 8.60
CA TYR A 580 -1.06 -23.07 9.91
C TYR A 580 -2.05 -22.63 11.00
N LEU A 581 -2.85 -21.60 10.75
CA LEU A 581 -3.93 -21.17 11.65
C LEU A 581 -4.93 -22.32 11.93
N GLN A 582 -5.31 -23.07 10.90
CA GLN A 582 -6.21 -24.23 11.05
C GLN A 582 -5.60 -25.39 11.83
N SER A 583 -4.27 -25.45 11.93
CA SER A 583 -3.54 -26.56 12.55
C SER A 583 -3.54 -26.53 14.08
N PHE A 584 -3.89 -25.39 14.68
CA PHE A 584 -3.85 -25.22 16.12
C PHE A 584 -4.91 -26.06 16.85
N ALA A 585 -4.69 -26.22 18.15
CA ALA A 585 -5.62 -26.91 19.03
C ALA A 585 -7.02 -26.27 18.95
N GLN A 586 -8.04 -27.10 18.82
CA GLN A 586 -9.41 -26.62 18.67
C GLN A 586 -10.12 -26.50 20.01
N ALA A 587 -10.97 -25.47 20.13
CA ALA A 587 -12.00 -25.34 21.14
C ALA A 587 -13.34 -25.11 20.43
N ASP A 588 -14.36 -25.87 20.80
CA ASP A 588 -15.71 -25.81 20.19
C ASP A 588 -15.70 -25.90 18.64
N GLY A 589 -14.79 -26.70 18.09
CA GLY A 589 -14.65 -26.92 16.64
C GLY A 589 -13.92 -25.80 15.87
N VAL A 590 -13.35 -24.81 16.57
CA VAL A 590 -12.57 -23.72 15.98
C VAL A 590 -11.16 -23.73 16.54
N ALA A 591 -10.14 -23.68 15.67
CA ALA A 591 -8.74 -23.60 16.08
C ALA A 591 -8.49 -22.33 16.92
N GLN A 592 -7.72 -22.44 17.99
CA GLN A 592 -7.43 -21.31 18.88
C GLN A 592 -5.98 -20.88 18.70
N VAL A 593 -5.77 -19.60 18.36
CA VAL A 593 -4.41 -19.05 18.28
C VAL A 593 -3.77 -19.15 19.67
N PRO A 594 -2.61 -19.83 19.80
CA PRO A 594 -1.97 -20.01 21.10
C PRO A 594 -1.55 -18.68 21.73
N GLN A 595 -1.60 -18.61 23.08
CA GLN A 595 -1.03 -17.49 23.85
C GLN A 595 0.46 -17.27 23.60
N TYR A 596 1.16 -18.29 23.08
CA TYR A 596 2.52 -18.17 22.57
C TYR A 596 2.66 -16.94 21.66
N TYR A 597 1.75 -16.74 20.70
CA TYR A 597 1.81 -15.61 19.77
C TYR A 597 1.34 -14.26 20.36
N ASN A 598 1.07 -14.18 21.66
CA ASN A 598 0.76 -12.92 22.35
C ASN A 598 2.01 -12.20 22.88
N GLU A 599 3.19 -12.84 22.82
CA GLU A 599 4.44 -12.27 23.32
C GLU A 599 5.61 -12.57 22.38
N THR A 600 6.70 -11.80 22.51
CA THR A 600 7.95 -12.04 21.78
C THR A 600 8.76 -13.14 22.45
N HIS A 601 9.59 -13.86 21.70
CA HIS A 601 10.34 -15.03 22.18
C HIS A 601 11.85 -14.88 22.15
N GLY A 602 12.37 -13.66 21.91
CA GLY A 602 13.80 -13.41 21.83
C GLY A 602 14.45 -13.94 20.56
N ARG A 603 13.67 -14.06 19.47
CA ARG A 603 14.20 -14.38 18.13
C ARG A 603 15.01 -13.21 17.57
N LYS A 604 14.64 -11.99 17.94
CA LYS A 604 15.37 -10.75 17.60
C LYS A 604 15.44 -9.84 18.82
N VAL A 605 16.66 -9.60 19.34
CA VAL A 605 16.88 -8.76 20.53
C VAL A 605 17.71 -7.53 20.16
N VAL A 606 17.18 -6.35 20.50
CA VAL A 606 17.86 -5.06 20.31
C VAL A 606 18.58 -4.64 21.58
N ASP A 607 19.91 -4.56 21.55
CA ASP A 607 20.74 -3.99 22.61
C ASP A 607 21.12 -2.53 22.27
N ASN A 608 20.54 -1.57 22.98
CA ASN A 608 20.80 -0.14 22.76
C ASN A 608 22.01 0.42 23.53
N SER A 609 22.86 -0.43 24.11
CA SER A 609 24.05 -0.01 24.85
C SER A 609 24.98 0.86 24.01
N ARG A 610 25.39 2.00 24.56
CA ARG A 610 26.40 2.91 23.98
C ARG A 610 27.77 2.80 24.67
N HIS A 611 27.94 1.83 25.57
CA HIS A 611 29.21 1.59 26.24
C HIS A 611 30.26 1.12 25.22
N LEU A 612 31.46 1.68 25.29
CA LEU A 612 32.53 1.41 24.31
C LEU A 612 32.78 -0.09 24.10
N LEU A 613 32.79 -0.89 25.17
CA LEU A 613 32.99 -2.34 25.07
C LEU A 613 31.88 -3.03 24.27
N ALA A 614 30.62 -2.63 24.42
CA ALA A 614 29.50 -3.16 23.65
C ALA A 614 29.58 -2.77 22.16
N LEU A 615 30.17 -1.60 21.87
CA LEU A 615 30.33 -1.14 20.49
C LEU A 615 31.42 -1.90 19.72
N ILE A 616 32.43 -2.44 20.42
CA ILE A 616 33.61 -3.09 19.81
C ILE A 616 33.71 -4.60 20.07
N SER A 617 32.83 -5.17 20.90
CA SER A 617 32.82 -6.61 21.20
C SER A 617 32.51 -7.44 19.95
N ASN A 618 33.06 -8.66 19.86
CA ASN A 618 32.83 -9.61 18.77
C ASN A 618 32.91 -9.00 17.36
N PRO A 619 34.02 -8.34 16.98
CA PRO A 619 34.13 -7.71 15.67
C PRO A 619 34.26 -8.77 14.57
N ASN A 620 33.49 -8.61 13.50
CA ASN A 620 33.65 -9.40 12.29
C ASN A 620 34.79 -8.84 11.40
N GLY A 621 35.05 -9.49 10.26
CA GLY A 621 36.11 -9.08 9.33
C GLY A 621 35.98 -7.63 8.82
N ILE A 622 34.76 -7.12 8.65
CA ILE A 622 34.49 -5.75 8.22
C ILE A 622 34.92 -4.77 9.31
N ALA A 623 34.49 -5.00 10.55
CA ALA A 623 34.85 -4.17 11.68
C ALA A 623 36.36 -4.19 11.96
N LEU A 624 36.99 -5.37 11.93
CA LEU A 624 38.45 -5.48 12.10
C LEU A 624 39.21 -4.67 11.04
N THR A 625 38.75 -4.71 9.78
CA THR A 625 39.35 -3.93 8.69
C THR A 625 39.18 -2.42 8.91
N ALA A 626 37.97 -1.99 9.31
CA ALA A 626 37.69 -0.59 9.62
C ALA A 626 38.54 -0.10 10.81
N TYR A 627 38.61 -0.88 11.90
CA TYR A 627 39.39 -0.54 13.08
C TYR A 627 40.88 -0.45 12.77
N ALA A 628 41.42 -1.38 11.98
CA ALA A 628 42.81 -1.31 11.52
C ALA A 628 43.08 -0.04 10.72
N GLY A 629 42.17 0.36 9.81
CA GLY A 629 42.28 1.61 9.06
C GLY A 629 42.30 2.85 9.96
N VAL A 630 41.43 2.90 10.98
CA VAL A 630 41.41 3.99 11.97
C VAL A 630 42.71 4.04 12.77
N ILE A 631 43.22 2.89 13.21
CA ILE A 631 44.50 2.81 13.96
C ILE A 631 45.65 3.34 13.10
N VAL A 632 45.70 2.99 11.80
CA VAL A 632 46.71 3.51 10.86
C VAL A 632 46.60 5.03 10.72
N LEU A 633 45.39 5.57 10.53
CA LEU A 633 45.17 7.02 10.42
C LEU A 633 45.58 7.78 11.68
N VAL A 634 45.19 7.29 12.86
CA VAL A 634 45.56 7.89 14.15
C VAL A 634 47.08 7.85 14.35
N THR A 635 47.73 6.75 13.98
CA THR A 635 49.18 6.61 14.06
C THR A 635 49.89 7.60 13.12
N LEU A 636 49.42 7.73 11.87
CA LEU A 636 49.93 8.71 10.91
C LEU A 636 49.75 10.15 11.42
N MET A 637 48.59 10.47 11.98
CA MET A 637 48.31 11.80 12.53
C MET A 637 49.22 12.10 13.74
N ALA A 638 49.43 11.13 14.63
CA ALA A 638 50.37 11.28 15.75
C ALA A 638 51.82 11.48 15.27
N ILE A 639 52.25 10.79 14.21
CA ILE A 639 53.56 10.98 13.58
C ILE A 639 53.66 12.40 12.99
N ILE A 640 52.64 12.85 12.26
CA ILE A 640 52.61 14.20 11.66
C ILE A 640 52.69 15.27 12.75
N ILE A 641 51.90 15.15 13.82
CA ILE A 641 51.93 16.08 14.97
C ILE A 641 53.31 16.07 15.61
N LYS A 642 53.91 14.89 15.85
CA LYS A 642 55.25 14.79 16.43
C LYS A 642 56.33 15.44 15.57
N VAL A 643 56.26 15.28 14.24
CA VAL A 643 57.17 15.93 13.29
C VAL A 643 56.94 17.45 13.26
N ALA A 644 55.70 17.91 13.30
CA ALA A 644 55.36 19.33 13.33
C ALA A 644 55.82 20.02 14.62
N VAL A 645 55.64 19.38 15.79
CA VAL A 645 56.12 19.89 17.08
C VAL A 645 57.65 19.92 17.14
N ARG A 646 58.33 18.91 16.61
CA ARG A 646 59.81 18.89 16.51
C ARG A 646 60.40 19.94 15.56
N LYS A 647 59.61 20.50 14.64
CA LYS A 647 60.04 21.60 13.77
C LYS A 647 59.79 22.99 14.36
N LYS A 648 59.05 23.09 15.48
CA LYS A 648 58.73 24.35 16.19
C LYS A 648 59.55 24.57 17.47
N ILE A 649 60.34 23.59 17.88
CA ILE A 649 61.39 23.68 18.92
C ILE A 649 62.72 23.67 18.18
#